data_AF-A0A3N5Y1V2-F1
#
_entry.id   AF-A0A3N5Y1V2-F1
#
_cell.length_a   1.000
_cell.length_b   1.000
_cell.length_c   1.000
_cell.angle_alpha   90.00
_cell.angle_beta   90.00
_cell.angle_gamma   90.00
#
_symmetry.space_group_name_H-M   'P 1'
#
loop_
_entity.id
_entity.type
_entity.pdbx_description
1 polymer ?
#
loop_
_entity_poly.entity_id
_entity_poly.type
_entity_poly.pdbx_seq_one_letter_code
_entity_poly.pdbx_strand_id
1 'polypeptide(L)'
;MMFRSEWALLMRQPLVWVSVVLLPGFAFLLAMGTHRDEAIASQQLQMLEMTLLLMVLPIMCGALSPISFLRDQTYNMRELIEASPVSVALRYLVRLGVVASFALVMVIIGYATLSWAVVSKLNVEYAFFSSTLWMLAVLAVPSILFLTSLALWVCRRFPNRPVVYALFAAVWLGYMTLASMTGSPIMAGSAVANEGLLYGMKLLDPYGITAILAQYKVGYTEVTLDVYVIFNRLLYVLLAALLTISALRCSPAAISSTNANTKGINKTDPNNKTVEISRVAPRIRFSSGLQQICAFHLTGLLNDHLTKLLLIAWSLVIFSESVAGIDFAEPLSVLLPSSVDAFNRVAWDVMPVMGTALLLLWSWQMCWRGKQCGFAEFIGTTPVSSFALALGQFLALLGMLAILMLLSAAGVFAAEIFANSQILPMHYVAQLGFTFIQLALMGAIFIAIHTWSTKQLVAGGVIAFILLVKLSPLTGILEIAHPLWDIAGTPLQAPDRFWGYQASLSSYLPFTLFWLITVCALFLVAVNYSHRGTGIANSAIRWITMPSLVLIVVSVVSGIVLHISLHNEHPMMSSADRAAWRADYERNYLHWADVAQPVVTALDNKVALFPEQGFAEFDFTMTLTNQTDQAIDSILIGGYSTVKYSSVSLHNAELTEHSERLNQYVFSLSTPLMPGQNTSLHVSLRQERRTLWPASMHHIIHSGFTYLRGIPMMPVVGFNHGYRLRNNERRADNGLAEMKYIKPSSLSFEHSIQEARYDRVSMRTVISTQAGHTALTQGALVDSWQQNGRHYFEYETAERISNIPTWISVPFASQSDQVGDVSLLVYSPMKTDASQINLLAMKDTVEWLSENIHAYRGKRLSMVATPNIGSTGYALPQLMLINHKVGFRAFPAEDAGFDQRYRRAVHETAHQWFGHDIGNGVLEDGAFLIESMAKYVELVMIEKRYGKAAKDALVDYEYRRYQMGRARSKQPTEALVNATDSFDQYSRATIVFDKLREMLGDEVIVSSLQQLWQQHGYPQRPATSMDFVRILKDKVQDQDRDAIEKLLLGTDVRDWL
;
A
#
# COMPACT_ATOMS: atom_id res chain seq x y z
N MET A 1 -4.48 48.51 17.00
CA MET A 1 -5.46 47.98 17.98
C MET A 1 -6.41 46.94 17.37
N MET A 2 -7.11 47.24 16.27
CA MET A 2 -8.10 46.32 15.65
C MET A 2 -7.51 44.98 15.18
N PHE A 3 -6.30 44.97 14.62
CA PHE A 3 -5.62 43.73 14.24
C PHE A 3 -5.36 42.81 15.45
N ARG A 4 -4.86 43.38 16.56
CA ARG A 4 -4.62 42.67 17.82
C ARG A 4 -5.91 42.10 18.41
N SER A 5 -7.02 42.83 18.34
CA SER A 5 -8.31 42.33 18.84
C SER A 5 -8.88 41.22 17.96
N GLU A 6 -8.77 41.32 16.63
CA GLU A 6 -9.23 40.25 15.72
C GLU A 6 -8.39 38.98 15.89
N TRP A 7 -7.08 39.11 16.10
CA TRP A 7 -6.22 37.98 16.43
C TRP A 7 -6.59 37.38 17.81
N ALA A 8 -6.78 38.19 18.84
CA ALA A 8 -7.24 37.69 20.14
C ALA A 8 -8.60 36.97 20.08
N LEU A 9 -9.51 37.41 19.19
CA LEU A 9 -10.80 36.76 18.95
C LEU A 9 -10.64 35.44 18.19
N LEU A 10 -9.72 35.37 17.23
CA LEU A 10 -9.41 34.14 16.50
C LEU A 10 -8.79 33.08 17.44
N MET A 11 -7.87 33.44 18.34
CA MET A 11 -7.29 32.50 19.33
C MET A 11 -8.31 31.91 20.31
N ARG A 12 -9.49 32.53 20.47
CA ARG A 12 -10.54 31.97 21.34
C ARG A 12 -11.34 30.87 20.66
N GLN A 13 -11.13 30.64 19.37
CA GLN A 13 -11.89 29.68 18.59
C GLN A 13 -11.31 28.27 18.78
N PRO A 14 -12.12 27.26 19.14
CA PRO A 14 -11.63 25.90 19.35
C PRO A 14 -10.92 25.31 18.12
N LEU A 15 -11.40 25.63 16.92
CA LEU A 15 -10.82 25.14 15.67
C LEU A 15 -9.39 25.63 15.45
N VAL A 16 -9.04 26.81 15.96
CA VAL A 16 -7.69 27.37 15.90
C VAL A 16 -6.73 26.53 16.73
N TRP A 17 -7.13 26.14 17.94
CA TRP A 17 -6.32 25.24 18.79
C TRP A 17 -6.18 23.85 18.19
N VAL A 18 -7.24 23.34 17.53
CA VAL A 18 -7.17 22.09 16.78
C VAL A 18 -6.12 22.20 15.66
N SER A 19 -6.10 23.30 14.89
CA SER A 19 -5.07 23.53 13.86
C SER A 19 -3.65 23.62 14.43
N VAL A 20 -3.47 24.26 15.59
CA VAL A 20 -2.19 24.38 16.29
C VAL A 20 -1.60 23.02 16.69
N VAL A 21 -2.44 22.01 16.93
CA VAL A 21 -1.98 20.65 17.27
C VAL A 21 -1.87 19.77 16.04
N LEU A 22 -2.89 19.77 15.17
CA LEU A 22 -2.97 18.84 14.04
C LEU A 22 -1.90 19.10 12.98
N LEU A 23 -1.58 20.36 12.69
CA LEU A 23 -0.64 20.67 11.61
C LEU A 23 0.81 20.28 11.98
N PRO A 24 1.37 20.67 13.14
CA PRO A 24 2.69 20.18 13.54
C PRO A 24 2.68 18.65 13.73
N GLY A 25 1.59 18.07 14.24
CA GLY A 25 1.45 16.62 14.36
C GLY A 25 1.51 15.91 13.00
N PHE A 26 0.80 16.42 11.99
CA PHE A 26 0.83 15.89 10.64
C PHE A 26 2.19 16.10 9.97
N ALA A 27 2.82 17.27 10.16
CA ALA A 27 4.19 17.53 9.72
C ALA A 27 5.18 16.53 10.33
N PHE A 28 5.10 16.29 11.65
CA PHE A 28 5.92 15.29 12.33
C PHE A 28 5.69 13.88 11.77
N LEU A 29 4.44 13.47 11.54
CA LEU A 29 4.13 12.16 10.94
C LEU A 29 4.70 12.03 9.51
N LEU A 30 4.62 13.07 8.69
CA LEU A 30 5.24 13.10 7.36
C LEU A 30 6.76 12.93 7.44
N ALA A 31 7.42 13.59 8.40
CA ALA A 31 8.86 13.43 8.62
C ALA A 31 9.22 12.06 9.23
N MET A 32 8.32 11.39 9.96
CA MET A 32 8.60 10.05 10.49
C MET A 32 8.76 9.01 9.38
N GLY A 33 8.13 9.20 8.22
CA GLY A 33 8.32 8.38 7.02
C GLY A 33 9.65 8.58 6.28
N THR A 34 10.58 9.39 6.82
CA THR A 34 11.93 9.53 6.24
C THR A 34 12.89 8.47 6.77
N HIS A 35 13.50 7.71 5.87
CA HIS A 35 14.59 6.77 6.15
C HIS A 35 15.95 7.47 5.97
N ARG A 36 16.98 6.96 6.67
CA ARG A 36 18.32 7.56 6.74
C ARG A 36 19.20 7.31 5.52
N ASP A 37 18.86 6.33 4.69
CA ASP A 37 19.74 5.88 3.61
C ASP A 37 19.93 6.98 2.54
N GLU A 38 21.08 7.67 2.66
CA GLU A 38 21.91 8.40 1.69
C GLU A 38 21.22 9.32 0.66
N ALA A 39 20.20 10.07 1.07
CA ALA A 39 19.52 11.04 0.22
C ALA A 39 20.23 12.40 0.06
N ILE A 40 19.93 13.09 -1.06
CA ILE A 40 20.00 14.55 -1.16
C ILE A 40 18.91 15.10 -0.23
N ALA A 41 19.25 15.21 1.05
CA ALA A 41 18.30 15.42 2.11
C ALA A 41 17.51 16.74 1.98
N SER A 42 18.03 17.73 1.24
CA SER A 42 17.34 18.98 0.89
C SER A 42 16.14 18.78 -0.05
N GLN A 43 16.29 17.99 -1.11
CA GLN A 43 15.20 17.68 -2.05
C GLN A 43 14.07 16.93 -1.34
N GLN A 44 14.43 16.01 -0.45
CA GLN A 44 13.47 15.27 0.36
C GLN A 44 12.68 16.19 1.29
N LEU A 45 13.35 17.13 1.96
CA LEU A 45 12.68 18.14 2.79
C LEU A 45 11.71 18.98 1.94
N GLN A 46 12.16 19.49 0.79
CA GLN A 46 11.35 20.32 -0.10
C GLN A 46 10.10 19.58 -0.60
N MET A 47 10.20 18.28 -0.92
CA MET A 47 9.03 17.46 -1.27
C MET A 47 8.03 17.32 -0.10
N LEU A 48 8.51 17.15 1.13
CA LEU A 48 7.65 17.09 2.32
C LEU A 48 6.96 18.44 2.58
N GLU A 49 7.67 19.54 2.39
CA GLU A 49 7.16 20.91 2.50
C GLU A 49 6.07 21.20 1.45
N MET A 50 6.25 20.75 0.20
CA MET A 50 5.22 20.82 -0.84
C MET A 50 4.00 19.96 -0.48
N THR A 51 4.22 18.75 0.03
CA THR A 51 3.15 17.83 0.46
C THR A 51 2.32 18.44 1.59
N LEU A 52 2.98 19.08 2.57
CA LEU A 52 2.31 19.75 3.69
C LEU A 52 1.45 20.93 3.20
N LEU A 53 1.98 21.79 2.32
CA LEU A 53 1.23 22.90 1.73
C LEU A 53 -0.02 22.39 1.02
N LEU A 54 0.18 21.38 0.18
CA LEU A 54 -0.85 20.81 -0.64
C LEU A 54 -2.00 20.21 0.18
N MET A 55 -1.68 19.44 1.21
CA MET A 55 -2.66 18.68 1.98
C MET A 55 -3.38 19.53 3.02
N VAL A 56 -2.72 20.51 3.64
CA VAL A 56 -3.24 21.19 4.83
C VAL A 56 -3.77 22.59 4.53
N LEU A 57 -3.11 23.35 3.68
CA LEU A 57 -3.41 24.77 3.50
C LEU A 57 -4.85 25.04 3.00
N PRO A 58 -5.39 24.30 2.00
CA PRO A 58 -6.75 24.55 1.50
C PRO A 58 -7.80 24.23 2.56
N ILE A 59 -7.63 23.13 3.28
CA ILE A 59 -8.53 22.70 4.35
C ILE A 59 -8.52 23.73 5.47
N MET A 60 -7.34 24.17 5.90
CA MET A 60 -7.18 25.19 6.95
C MET A 60 -7.82 26.52 6.55
N CYS A 61 -7.53 27.03 5.35
CA CYS A 61 -8.12 28.27 4.85
C CYS A 61 -9.65 28.15 4.73
N GLY A 62 -10.17 27.06 4.19
CA GLY A 62 -11.62 26.82 4.09
C GLY A 62 -12.32 26.73 5.44
N ALA A 63 -11.68 26.11 6.44
CA ALA A 63 -12.25 25.89 7.76
C ALA A 63 -12.24 27.16 8.65
N LEU A 64 -11.16 27.95 8.60
CA LEU A 64 -11.00 29.16 9.42
C LEU A 64 -11.73 30.39 8.85
N SER A 65 -11.91 30.44 7.54
CA SER A 65 -12.45 31.64 6.88
C SER A 65 -13.88 31.98 7.29
N PRO A 66 -14.83 31.04 7.42
CA PRO A 66 -16.18 31.35 7.92
C PRO A 66 -16.20 31.87 9.36
N ILE A 67 -15.28 31.40 10.20
CA ILE A 67 -15.18 31.84 11.60
C ILE A 67 -14.79 33.32 11.70
N SER A 68 -13.99 33.80 10.75
CA SER A 68 -13.53 35.19 10.73
C SER A 68 -14.42 36.09 9.86
N PHE A 69 -14.74 35.68 8.64
CA PHE A 69 -15.43 36.51 7.66
C PHE A 69 -16.96 36.50 7.81
N LEU A 70 -17.56 35.39 8.27
CA LEU A 70 -19.02 35.25 8.47
C LEU A 70 -19.44 35.34 9.94
N ARG A 71 -18.51 35.70 10.83
CA ARG A 71 -18.74 35.80 12.28
C ARG A 71 -19.97 36.64 12.61
N ASP A 72 -19.97 37.88 12.14
CA ASP A 72 -20.94 38.88 12.56
C ASP A 72 -22.35 38.50 12.12
N GLN A 73 -22.49 37.84 10.96
CA GLN A 73 -23.76 37.31 10.50
C GLN A 73 -24.20 36.08 11.30
N THR A 74 -23.27 35.18 11.63
CA THR A 74 -23.65 33.94 12.34
C THR A 74 -24.14 34.23 13.76
N TYR A 75 -23.53 35.21 14.43
CA TYR A 75 -23.92 35.58 15.79
C TYR A 75 -24.95 36.71 15.82
N ASN A 76 -25.60 37.04 14.69
CA ASN A 76 -26.59 38.11 14.57
C ASN A 76 -26.10 39.48 15.11
N MET A 77 -24.81 39.76 14.98
CA MET A 77 -24.19 41.03 15.41
C MET A 77 -23.95 42.00 14.25
N ARG A 78 -24.32 41.61 13.02
CA ARG A 78 -24.00 42.36 11.80
C ARG A 78 -24.43 43.82 11.85
N GLU A 79 -25.68 44.10 12.24
CA GLU A 79 -26.21 45.46 12.33
C GLU A 79 -25.43 46.33 13.32
N LEU A 80 -25.09 45.77 14.48
CA LEU A 80 -24.31 46.44 15.52
C LEU A 80 -22.89 46.77 15.06
N ILE A 81 -22.24 45.84 14.35
CA ILE A 81 -20.87 46.02 13.85
C ILE A 81 -20.87 46.95 12.62
N GLU A 82 -21.85 46.88 11.72
CA GLU A 82 -21.98 47.77 10.55
C GLU A 82 -22.29 49.23 10.95
N ALA A 83 -22.92 49.49 12.10
CA ALA A 83 -23.12 50.84 12.64
C ALA A 83 -21.85 51.49 13.24
N SER A 84 -20.74 50.75 13.37
CA SER A 84 -19.48 51.30 13.90
C SER A 84 -18.79 52.25 12.89
N PRO A 85 -17.96 53.21 13.34
CA PRO A 85 -17.27 54.16 12.45
C PRO A 85 -16.17 53.52 11.57
N VAL A 86 -15.98 52.20 11.64
CA VAL A 86 -14.95 51.48 10.90
C VAL A 86 -15.46 51.10 9.52
N SER A 87 -14.78 51.56 8.47
CA SER A 87 -15.12 51.23 7.08
C SER A 87 -15.11 49.72 6.82
N VAL A 88 -16.06 49.26 6.00
CA VAL A 88 -16.19 47.85 5.60
C VAL A 88 -14.89 47.32 5.00
N ALA A 89 -14.23 48.15 4.17
CA ALA A 89 -12.97 47.77 3.53
C ALA A 89 -11.84 47.53 4.55
N LEU A 90 -11.65 48.46 5.49
CA LEU A 90 -10.62 48.32 6.52
C LEU A 90 -10.88 47.10 7.41
N ARG A 91 -12.15 46.83 7.74
CA ARG A 91 -12.55 45.66 8.53
C ARG A 91 -12.16 44.34 7.88
N TYR A 92 -12.53 44.15 6.61
CA TYR A 92 -12.22 42.90 5.90
C TYR A 92 -10.74 42.77 5.54
N LEU A 93 -10.02 43.87 5.26
CA LEU A 93 -8.57 43.84 5.08
C LEU A 93 -7.85 43.40 6.35
N VAL A 94 -8.26 43.90 7.52
CA VAL A 94 -7.67 43.48 8.80
C VAL A 94 -7.99 42.01 9.10
N ARG A 95 -9.22 41.55 8.84
CA ARG A 95 -9.57 40.14 9.00
C ARG A 95 -8.80 39.23 8.05
N LEU A 96 -8.62 39.66 6.79
CA LEU A 96 -7.80 38.95 5.80
C LEU A 96 -6.36 38.83 6.30
N GLY A 97 -5.77 39.93 6.75
CA GLY A 97 -4.44 39.96 7.33
C GLY A 97 -4.29 39.03 8.53
N VAL A 98 -5.30 38.97 9.42
CA VAL A 98 -5.28 38.05 10.57
C VAL A 98 -5.31 36.59 10.12
N VAL A 99 -6.23 36.20 9.22
CA VAL A 99 -6.30 34.82 8.71
C VAL A 99 -5.03 34.44 7.93
N ALA A 100 -4.51 35.32 7.08
CA ALA A 100 -3.27 35.10 6.34
C ALA A 100 -2.05 35.00 7.27
N SER A 101 -1.94 35.87 8.28
CA SER A 101 -0.85 35.81 9.26
C SER A 101 -0.90 34.54 10.11
N PHE A 102 -2.10 34.09 10.49
CA PHE A 102 -2.27 32.82 11.20
C PHE A 102 -1.85 31.64 10.32
N ALA A 103 -2.32 31.58 9.07
CA ALA A 103 -1.92 30.55 8.12
C ALA A 103 -0.40 30.52 7.90
N LEU A 104 0.24 31.69 7.82
CA LEU A 104 1.69 31.81 7.71
C LEU A 104 2.41 31.27 8.95
N VAL A 105 1.99 31.66 10.16
CA VAL A 105 2.58 31.15 11.42
C VAL A 105 2.43 29.63 11.49
N MET A 106 1.27 29.10 11.10
CA MET A 106 1.01 27.67 11.08
C MET A 106 1.91 26.91 10.08
N VAL A 107 2.09 27.44 8.86
CA VAL A 107 3.03 26.85 7.88
C VAL A 107 4.47 26.93 8.37
N ILE A 108 4.89 28.05 8.99
CA ILE A 108 6.22 28.19 9.59
C ILE A 108 6.45 27.11 10.66
N ILE A 109 5.48 26.89 11.56
CA ILE A 109 5.60 25.85 12.59
C ILE A 109 5.67 24.47 11.93
N GLY A 110 4.87 24.21 10.91
CA GLY A 110 4.91 22.94 10.16
C GLY A 110 6.26 22.69 9.50
N TYR A 111 6.80 23.69 8.80
CA TYR A 111 8.11 23.64 8.14
C TYR A 111 9.25 23.51 9.15
N ALA A 112 9.18 24.22 10.27
CA ALA A 112 10.13 24.07 11.37
C ALA A 112 10.07 22.66 11.98
N THR A 113 8.88 22.08 12.11
CA THR A 113 8.70 20.71 12.62
C THR A 113 9.28 19.68 11.65
N LEU A 114 9.01 19.83 10.34
CA LEU A 114 9.63 19.01 9.29
C LEU A 114 11.15 19.11 9.33
N SER A 115 11.67 20.33 9.33
CA SER A 115 13.11 20.60 9.36
C SER A 115 13.75 19.98 10.59
N TRP A 116 13.20 20.21 11.79
CA TRP A 116 13.70 19.63 13.04
C TRP A 116 13.70 18.10 13.00
N ALA A 117 12.59 17.48 12.59
CA ALA A 117 12.47 16.03 12.56
C ALA A 117 13.42 15.38 11.54
N VAL A 118 13.59 16.00 10.37
CA VAL A 118 14.53 15.54 9.34
C VAL A 118 15.99 15.73 9.80
N VAL A 119 16.33 16.90 10.36
CA VAL A 119 17.68 17.20 10.88
C VAL A 119 18.05 16.24 12.01
N SER A 120 17.12 15.96 12.94
CA SER A 120 17.36 15.03 14.06
C SER A 120 17.69 13.61 13.61
N LYS A 121 17.27 13.22 12.39
CA LYS A 121 17.53 11.89 11.83
C LYS A 121 18.78 11.84 10.95
N LEU A 122 19.03 12.90 10.18
CA LEU A 122 20.06 12.90 9.13
C LEU A 122 21.38 13.57 9.55
N ASN A 123 21.42 14.22 10.73
CA ASN A 123 22.63 14.83 11.29
C ASN A 123 23.31 15.85 10.34
N VAL A 124 22.52 16.67 9.63
CA VAL A 124 22.97 17.57 8.55
C VAL A 124 23.02 19.05 8.97
N GLU A 125 23.89 19.83 8.31
CA GLU A 125 24.23 21.25 8.54
C GLU A 125 23.19 22.31 8.04
N TYR A 126 23.51 23.58 8.32
CA TYR A 126 22.79 24.84 8.09
C TYR A 126 22.09 25.07 6.73
N ALA A 127 22.42 24.33 5.67
CA ALA A 127 21.84 24.47 4.32
C ALA A 127 20.32 24.18 4.24
N PHE A 128 19.76 23.52 5.26
CA PHE A 128 18.32 23.24 5.35
C PHE A 128 17.51 24.49 5.62
N PHE A 129 18.03 25.40 6.44
CA PHE A 129 17.30 26.59 6.84
C PHE A 129 17.08 27.56 5.67
N SER A 130 18.10 27.74 4.82
CA SER A 130 17.99 28.57 3.61
C SER A 130 16.98 27.99 2.62
N SER A 131 17.01 26.67 2.42
CA SER A 131 16.05 25.94 1.58
C SER A 131 14.60 26.11 2.06
N THR A 132 14.35 25.87 3.35
CA THR A 132 13.01 26.04 3.95
C THR A 132 12.52 27.48 3.86
N LEU A 133 13.40 28.46 4.09
CA LEU A 133 13.05 29.88 3.96
C LEU A 133 12.71 30.26 2.51
N TRP A 134 13.44 29.69 1.55
CA TRP A 134 13.17 29.85 0.12
C TRP A 134 11.80 29.27 -0.25
N MET A 135 11.51 28.04 0.19
CA MET A 135 10.22 27.37 -0.04
C MET A 135 9.05 28.14 0.60
N LEU A 136 9.25 28.69 1.79
CA LEU A 136 8.29 29.55 2.46
C LEU A 136 8.01 30.81 1.62
N ALA A 137 9.06 31.49 1.15
CA ALA A 137 8.93 32.74 0.40
C ALA A 137 8.33 32.54 -1.00
N VAL A 138 8.79 31.52 -1.73
CA VAL A 138 8.42 31.29 -3.14
C VAL A 138 7.09 30.56 -3.26
N LEU A 139 6.82 29.53 -2.46
CA LEU A 139 5.58 28.75 -2.57
C LEU A 139 4.54 29.15 -1.52
N ALA A 140 4.89 29.08 -0.24
CA ALA A 140 3.90 29.19 0.82
C ALA A 140 3.22 30.56 0.87
N VAL A 141 3.99 31.65 0.83
CA VAL A 141 3.44 33.02 0.95
C VAL A 141 2.47 33.36 -0.20
N PRO A 142 2.82 33.18 -1.49
CA PRO A 142 1.88 33.43 -2.59
C PRO A 142 0.61 32.57 -2.50
N SER A 143 0.74 31.31 -2.11
CA SER A 143 -0.40 30.40 -1.98
C SER A 143 -1.31 30.75 -0.81
N ILE A 144 -0.76 31.19 0.33
CA ILE A 144 -1.54 31.70 1.48
C ILE A 144 -2.32 32.95 1.05
N LEU A 145 -1.67 33.90 0.37
CA LEU A 145 -2.31 35.12 -0.12
C LEU A 145 -3.47 34.79 -1.07
N PHE A 146 -3.25 33.89 -2.03
CA PHE A 146 -4.28 33.45 -2.96
C PHE A 146 -5.47 32.78 -2.26
N LEU A 147 -5.23 31.76 -1.43
CA LEU A 147 -6.31 30.99 -0.81
C LEU A 147 -7.11 31.80 0.21
N THR A 148 -6.46 32.67 0.98
CA THR A 148 -7.17 33.54 1.94
C THR A 148 -7.98 34.63 1.22
N SER A 149 -7.46 35.18 0.11
CA SER A 149 -8.20 36.13 -0.74
C SER A 149 -9.39 35.48 -1.42
N LEU A 150 -9.22 34.25 -1.93
CA LEU A 150 -10.31 33.43 -2.48
C LEU A 150 -11.38 33.17 -1.42
N ALA A 151 -10.97 32.79 -0.20
CA ALA A 151 -11.92 32.52 0.88
C ALA A 151 -12.71 33.78 1.28
N LEU A 152 -12.05 34.94 1.36
CA LEU A 152 -12.72 36.21 1.60
C LEU A 152 -13.75 36.51 0.50
N TRP A 153 -13.36 36.35 -0.76
CA TRP A 153 -14.23 36.59 -1.91
C TRP A 153 -15.47 35.69 -1.88
N VAL A 154 -15.29 34.38 -1.62
CA VAL A 154 -16.39 33.42 -1.52
C VAL A 154 -17.31 33.76 -0.36
N CYS A 155 -16.77 34.03 0.84
CA CYS A 155 -17.59 34.42 2.00
C CYS A 155 -18.42 35.68 1.75
N ARG A 156 -17.86 36.66 1.02
CA ARG A 156 -18.56 37.91 0.70
C ARG A 156 -19.64 37.73 -0.36
N ARG A 157 -19.38 36.89 -1.36
CA ARG A 157 -20.31 36.64 -2.47
C ARG A 157 -21.43 35.67 -2.09
N PHE A 158 -21.10 34.68 -1.26
CA PHE A 158 -21.97 33.59 -0.81
C PHE A 158 -21.89 33.49 0.72
N PRO A 159 -22.67 34.31 1.46
CA PRO A 159 -22.62 34.39 2.92
C PRO A 159 -23.27 33.17 3.60
N ASN A 160 -22.79 31.97 3.28
CA ASN A 160 -23.31 30.69 3.72
C ASN A 160 -22.14 29.71 3.98
N ARG A 161 -22.00 29.25 5.24
CA ARG A 161 -20.87 28.42 5.70
C ARG A 161 -20.71 27.12 4.87
N PRO A 162 -21.76 26.31 4.67
CA PRO A 162 -21.76 25.18 3.74
C PRO A 162 -21.14 25.45 2.37
N VAL A 163 -21.43 26.60 1.75
CA VAL A 163 -20.93 26.93 0.41
C VAL A 163 -19.41 27.12 0.42
N VAL A 164 -18.89 27.79 1.45
CA VAL A 164 -17.45 27.98 1.63
C VAL A 164 -16.74 26.64 1.82
N TYR A 165 -17.28 25.77 2.70
CA TYR A 165 -16.70 24.45 2.93
C TYR A 165 -16.73 23.58 1.67
N ALA A 166 -17.85 23.56 0.95
CA ALA A 166 -17.98 22.79 -0.28
C ALA A 166 -17.03 23.27 -1.38
N LEU A 167 -16.88 24.58 -1.55
CA LEU A 167 -15.97 25.14 -2.55
C LEU A 167 -14.52 24.84 -2.23
N PHE A 168 -14.08 24.95 -0.97
CA PHE A 168 -12.71 24.62 -0.60
C PHE A 168 -12.43 23.11 -0.67
N ALA A 169 -13.42 22.28 -0.35
CA ALA A 169 -13.32 20.84 -0.60
C ALA A 169 -13.20 20.54 -2.11
N ALA A 170 -13.95 21.23 -2.97
CA ALA A 170 -13.86 21.08 -4.42
C ALA A 170 -12.53 21.58 -4.98
N VAL A 171 -11.99 22.70 -4.47
CA VAL A 171 -10.65 23.21 -4.84
C VAL A 171 -9.57 22.20 -4.46
N TRP A 172 -9.67 21.63 -3.25
CA TRP A 172 -8.72 20.63 -2.78
C TRP A 172 -8.78 19.34 -3.62
N LEU A 173 -9.97 18.75 -3.77
CA LEU A 173 -10.18 17.54 -4.58
C LEU A 173 -9.80 17.75 -6.05
N GLY A 174 -10.22 18.88 -6.64
CA GLY A 174 -9.90 19.21 -8.02
C GLY A 174 -8.41 19.43 -8.26
N TYR A 175 -7.67 19.92 -7.27
CA TYR A 175 -6.22 19.94 -7.41
C TYR A 175 -5.60 18.55 -7.23
N MET A 176 -6.07 17.71 -6.30
CA MET A 176 -5.57 16.33 -6.14
C MET A 176 -5.65 15.56 -7.47
N THR A 177 -6.78 15.69 -8.18
CA THR A 177 -6.97 15.03 -9.49
C THR A 177 -6.01 15.59 -10.53
N LEU A 178 -5.85 16.92 -10.62
CA LEU A 178 -4.89 17.55 -11.54
C LEU A 178 -3.44 17.17 -11.23
N ALA A 179 -3.06 17.09 -9.96
CA ALA A 179 -1.72 16.65 -9.53
C ALA A 179 -1.45 15.18 -9.90
N SER A 180 -2.47 14.33 -9.78
CA SER A 180 -2.40 12.94 -10.23
C SER A 180 -2.23 12.84 -11.76
N MET A 181 -3.04 13.60 -12.52
CA MET A 181 -3.00 13.64 -13.99
C MET A 181 -1.75 14.32 -14.59
N THR A 182 -1.00 15.06 -13.80
CA THR A 182 0.28 15.67 -14.22
C THR A 182 1.50 14.86 -13.81
N GLY A 183 1.30 13.66 -13.25
CA GLY A 183 2.40 12.78 -12.87
C GLY A 183 3.26 13.35 -11.73
N SER A 184 2.62 13.98 -10.73
CA SER A 184 3.31 14.50 -9.54
C SER A 184 3.85 13.35 -8.68
N PRO A 185 5.17 13.26 -8.41
CA PRO A 185 5.75 12.24 -7.53
C PRO A 185 5.19 12.23 -6.10
N ILE A 186 4.49 13.29 -5.67
CA ILE A 186 3.79 13.36 -4.38
C ILE A 186 2.56 12.45 -4.38
N MET A 187 1.94 12.22 -5.54
CA MET A 187 0.74 11.40 -5.69
C MET A 187 1.12 9.97 -6.09
N ALA A 188 0.69 9.00 -5.28
CA ALA A 188 0.86 7.59 -5.60
C ALA A 188 0.09 7.23 -6.89
N GLY A 189 0.72 6.47 -7.79
CA GLY A 189 0.09 6.05 -9.05
C GLY A 189 -0.13 7.15 -10.10
N SER A 190 0.37 8.37 -9.87
CA SER A 190 0.24 9.48 -10.82
C SER A 190 0.91 9.18 -12.16
N ALA A 191 0.28 9.57 -13.26
CA ALA A 191 0.85 9.53 -14.60
C ALA A 191 0.55 10.84 -15.33
N VAL A 192 1.37 11.18 -16.32
CA VAL A 192 1.09 12.33 -17.19
C VAL A 192 0.01 11.91 -18.18
N ALA A 193 -1.22 12.35 -17.95
CA ALA A 193 -2.36 12.04 -18.81
C ALA A 193 -2.29 12.79 -20.16
N ASN A 194 -1.75 14.02 -20.15
CA ASN A 194 -1.62 14.86 -21.33
C ASN A 194 -0.47 15.87 -21.14
N GLU A 195 0.43 15.99 -22.12
CA GLU A 195 1.55 16.92 -22.05
C GLU A 195 1.14 18.39 -22.06
N GLY A 196 0.08 18.74 -22.80
CA GLY A 196 -0.52 20.08 -22.80
C GLY A 196 -1.10 20.44 -21.43
N LEU A 197 -1.68 19.47 -20.71
CA LEU A 197 -2.13 19.66 -19.33
C LEU A 197 -0.94 19.91 -18.39
N LEU A 198 0.14 19.13 -18.53
CA LEU A 198 1.37 19.33 -17.75
C LEU A 198 1.97 20.72 -18.00
N TYR A 199 2.07 21.15 -19.26
CA TYR A 199 2.56 22.48 -19.62
C TYR A 199 1.65 23.58 -19.06
N GLY A 200 0.33 23.43 -19.20
CA GLY A 200 -0.66 24.32 -18.61
C GLY A 200 -0.50 24.43 -17.09
N MET A 201 -0.22 23.31 -16.41
CA MET A 201 -0.03 23.29 -14.96
C MET A 201 1.30 23.85 -14.49
N LYS A 202 2.38 23.80 -15.29
CA LYS A 202 3.60 24.59 -15.00
C LYS A 202 3.28 26.08 -14.86
N LEU A 203 2.31 26.59 -15.63
CA LEU A 203 1.89 27.99 -15.62
C LEU A 203 0.76 28.29 -14.63
N LEU A 204 -0.19 27.38 -14.47
CA LEU A 204 -1.47 27.59 -13.76
C LEU A 204 -1.62 26.76 -12.47
N ASP A 205 -0.55 26.18 -11.93
CA ASP A 205 -0.60 25.51 -10.62
C ASP A 205 -0.74 26.56 -9.49
N PRO A 206 -1.84 26.56 -8.69
CA PRO A 206 -2.05 27.51 -7.59
C PRO A 206 -1.00 27.43 -6.47
N TYR A 207 -0.33 26.29 -6.31
CA TYR A 207 0.74 26.09 -5.36
C TYR A 207 2.13 26.25 -5.98
N GLY A 208 2.27 26.13 -7.31
CA GLY A 208 3.53 26.28 -8.03
C GLY A 208 4.43 25.06 -7.93
N ILE A 209 3.86 23.94 -7.48
CA ILE A 209 4.54 22.67 -7.24
C ILE A 209 4.94 22.02 -8.57
N THR A 210 4.06 22.02 -9.57
CA THR A 210 4.32 21.39 -10.89
C THR A 210 5.56 21.96 -11.57
N ALA A 211 5.79 23.28 -11.51
CA ALA A 211 6.96 23.91 -12.11
C ALA A 211 8.27 23.47 -11.44
N ILE A 212 8.29 23.36 -10.11
CA ILE A 212 9.49 22.91 -9.38
C ILE A 212 9.74 21.42 -9.60
N LEU A 213 8.70 20.58 -9.53
CA LEU A 213 8.85 19.15 -9.76
C LEU A 213 9.34 18.85 -11.19
N ALA A 214 9.04 19.72 -12.16
CA ALA A 214 9.59 19.62 -13.50
C ALA A 214 11.10 19.87 -13.55
N GLN A 215 11.66 20.74 -12.69
CA GLN A 215 13.11 20.95 -12.61
C GLN A 215 13.84 19.72 -12.05
N TYR A 216 13.27 19.04 -11.04
CA TYR A 216 13.83 17.79 -10.53
C TYR A 216 13.87 16.68 -11.59
N LYS A 217 12.85 16.61 -12.46
CA LYS A 217 12.85 15.64 -13.57
C LYS A 217 13.99 15.85 -14.56
N VAL A 218 14.49 17.09 -14.70
CA VAL A 218 15.62 17.44 -15.59
C VAL A 218 16.97 17.36 -14.85
N GLY A 219 16.99 16.89 -13.59
CA GLY A 219 18.22 16.62 -12.84
C GLY A 219 18.80 17.81 -12.07
N TYR A 220 18.03 18.90 -11.89
CA TYR A 220 18.41 19.96 -10.97
C TYR A 220 18.33 19.46 -9.52
N THR A 221 19.41 19.64 -8.76
CA THR A 221 19.49 19.30 -7.33
C THR A 221 19.06 20.44 -6.42
N GLU A 222 19.06 21.67 -6.94
CA GLU A 222 18.59 22.88 -6.25
C GLU A 222 17.52 23.57 -7.10
N VAL A 223 16.48 24.08 -6.44
CA VAL A 223 15.38 24.76 -7.13
C VAL A 223 15.81 26.15 -7.57
N THR A 224 15.59 26.46 -8.85
CA THR A 224 15.93 27.75 -9.44
C THR A 224 14.67 28.54 -9.80
N LEU A 225 14.78 29.87 -9.81
CA LEU A 225 13.73 30.77 -10.30
C LEU A 225 13.76 30.79 -11.83
N ASP A 226 13.22 29.74 -12.45
CA ASP A 226 13.00 29.73 -13.89
C ASP A 226 11.82 30.64 -14.29
N VAL A 227 11.66 30.81 -15.61
CA VAL A 227 10.59 31.65 -16.17
C VAL A 227 9.19 31.16 -15.77
N TYR A 228 9.00 29.84 -15.62
CA TYR A 228 7.71 29.25 -15.27
C TYR A 228 7.34 29.54 -13.82
N VAL A 229 8.27 29.35 -12.89
CA VAL A 229 8.08 29.65 -11.46
C VAL A 229 7.79 31.15 -11.29
N ILE A 230 8.59 32.04 -11.87
CA ILE A 230 8.38 33.48 -11.74
C ILE A 230 7.02 33.89 -12.28
N PHE A 231 6.69 33.48 -13.51
CA PHE A 231 5.40 33.82 -14.13
C PHE A 231 4.22 33.33 -13.28
N ASN A 232 4.26 32.07 -12.86
CA ASN A 232 3.21 31.45 -12.06
C ASN A 232 3.02 32.17 -10.71
N ARG A 233 4.11 32.47 -10.00
CA ARG A 233 4.01 33.15 -8.68
C ARG A 233 3.49 34.59 -8.82
N LEU A 234 3.92 35.34 -9.85
CA LEU A 234 3.38 36.68 -10.14
C LEU A 234 1.90 36.65 -10.52
N LEU A 235 1.47 35.66 -11.31
CA LEU A 235 0.08 35.46 -11.67
C LEU A 235 -0.81 35.27 -10.44
N TYR A 236 -0.42 34.41 -9.49
CA TYR A 236 -1.24 34.14 -8.31
C TYR A 236 -1.25 35.29 -7.29
N VAL A 237 -0.16 36.06 -7.18
CA VAL A 237 -0.16 37.31 -6.41
C VAL A 237 -1.11 38.33 -7.03
N LEU A 238 -1.09 38.47 -8.37
CA LEU A 238 -2.03 39.34 -9.08
C LEU A 238 -3.48 38.90 -8.89
N LEU A 239 -3.78 37.61 -9.01
CA LEU A 239 -5.11 37.05 -8.77
C LEU A 239 -5.57 37.27 -7.32
N ALA A 240 -4.70 37.11 -6.33
CA ALA A 240 -5.01 37.39 -4.94
C ALA A 240 -5.42 38.87 -4.73
N ALA A 241 -4.68 39.80 -5.35
CA ALA A 241 -5.01 41.22 -5.30
C ALA A 241 -6.36 41.52 -5.98
N LEU A 242 -6.61 40.96 -7.17
CA LEU A 242 -7.87 41.13 -7.90
C LEU A 242 -9.07 40.57 -7.13
N LEU A 243 -8.94 39.37 -6.54
CA LEU A 243 -9.98 38.74 -5.71
C LEU A 243 -10.28 39.59 -4.47
N THR A 244 -9.24 40.11 -3.81
CA THR A 244 -9.39 41.00 -2.66
C THR A 244 -10.13 42.28 -3.06
N ILE A 245 -9.71 42.96 -4.13
CA ILE A 245 -10.38 44.18 -4.62
C ILE A 245 -11.84 43.89 -4.98
N SER A 246 -12.11 42.77 -5.65
CA SER A 246 -13.48 42.33 -5.99
C SER A 246 -14.33 42.11 -4.72
N ALA A 247 -13.79 41.42 -3.71
CA ALA A 247 -14.48 41.13 -2.45
C ALA A 247 -14.82 42.40 -1.65
N LEU A 248 -13.93 43.40 -1.70
CA LEU A 248 -14.13 44.70 -1.06
C LEU A 248 -15.17 45.55 -1.81
N ARG A 249 -15.29 45.38 -3.13
CA ARG A 249 -16.29 46.06 -3.98
C ARG A 249 -17.66 45.40 -3.99
N CYS A 250 -17.79 44.15 -3.50
CA CYS A 250 -19.11 43.52 -3.37
C CYS A 250 -20.03 44.36 -2.47
N SER A 251 -21.17 44.80 -2.98
CA SER A 251 -22.20 45.40 -2.14
C SER A 251 -22.65 44.37 -1.10
N PRO A 252 -22.87 44.76 0.17
CA PRO A 252 -23.54 43.88 1.12
C PRO A 252 -24.85 43.41 0.47
N ALA A 253 -25.08 42.09 0.41
CA ALA A 253 -26.38 41.59 0.00
C ALA A 253 -27.42 42.32 0.85
N ALA A 254 -28.27 43.12 0.19
CA ALA A 254 -29.33 43.85 0.84
C ALA A 254 -30.09 42.84 1.71
N ILE A 255 -30.40 43.24 2.94
CA ILE A 255 -31.38 42.53 3.72
C ILE A 255 -32.58 42.42 2.79
N SER A 256 -32.88 41.20 2.35
CA SER A 256 -34.25 40.88 2.02
C SER A 256 -34.97 41.17 3.32
N SER A 257 -35.47 42.40 3.46
CA SER A 257 -36.69 42.61 4.19
C SER A 257 -37.63 41.70 3.41
N THR A 258 -37.69 40.44 3.82
CA THR A 258 -38.95 39.73 3.73
C THR A 258 -39.92 40.77 4.23
N ASN A 259 -40.73 41.28 3.31
CA ASN A 259 -41.95 41.94 3.64
C ASN A 259 -42.58 40.97 4.62
N ALA A 260 -42.35 41.20 5.91
CA ALA A 260 -43.29 40.88 6.92
C ALA A 260 -44.48 41.66 6.41
N ASN A 261 -45.31 40.97 5.63
CA ASN A 261 -46.70 41.26 5.49
C ASN A 261 -47.17 41.33 6.94
N THR A 262 -47.04 42.50 7.54
CA THR A 262 -47.96 43.01 8.53
C THR A 262 -49.29 43.14 7.81
N LYS A 263 -49.84 42.00 7.36
CA LYS A 263 -51.29 41.80 7.40
C LYS A 263 -51.62 42.13 8.83
N GLY A 264 -52.36 43.23 8.98
CA GLY A 264 -52.62 43.86 10.27
C GLY A 264 -52.86 42.80 11.32
N ILE A 265 -52.17 42.95 12.45
CA ILE A 265 -52.64 42.36 13.69
C ILE A 265 -53.99 43.04 13.92
N ASN A 266 -55.05 42.47 13.35
CA ASN A 266 -56.39 42.72 13.81
C ASN A 266 -56.34 42.33 15.28
N LYS A 267 -56.53 43.32 16.15
CA LYS A 267 -56.90 43.09 17.55
C LYS A 267 -58.09 42.13 17.52
N THR A 268 -57.83 40.85 17.68
CA THR A 268 -58.88 39.88 17.92
C THR A 268 -59.41 40.17 19.31
N ASP A 269 -60.73 40.41 19.36
CA ASP A 269 -61.51 40.52 20.59
C ASP A 269 -61.11 39.42 21.59
N PRO A 270 -61.00 39.73 22.89
CA PRO A 270 -60.71 38.76 23.92
C PRO A 270 -61.98 37.96 24.24
N ASN A 271 -62.51 37.24 23.25
CA ASN A 271 -63.54 36.25 23.53
C ASN A 271 -62.84 34.93 23.87
N ASN A 272 -62.80 34.66 25.18
CA ASN A 272 -62.42 33.39 25.78
C ASN A 272 -63.24 32.25 25.15
N LYS A 273 -62.76 31.71 24.02
CA LYS A 273 -63.06 30.33 23.68
C LYS A 273 -62.21 29.49 24.62
N THR A 274 -62.84 28.94 25.65
CA THR A 274 -62.29 27.82 26.41
C THR A 274 -61.95 26.71 25.42
N VAL A 275 -60.67 26.61 25.08
CA VAL A 275 -60.15 25.46 24.33
C VAL A 275 -60.30 24.28 25.27
N GLU A 276 -61.17 23.33 24.94
CA GLU A 276 -61.20 22.04 25.64
C GLU A 276 -59.85 21.35 25.40
N ILE A 277 -58.96 21.45 26.39
CA ILE A 277 -57.71 20.71 26.40
C ILE A 277 -58.06 19.27 26.77
N SER A 278 -58.43 18.49 25.76
CA SER A 278 -58.52 17.04 25.90
C SER A 278 -57.12 16.50 26.23
N ARG A 279 -56.93 15.97 27.45
CA ARG A 279 -55.74 15.21 27.83
C ARG A 279 -55.72 13.90 27.04
N VAL A 280 -55.21 13.94 25.82
CA VAL A 280 -54.84 12.73 25.10
C VAL A 280 -53.59 12.19 25.78
N ALA A 281 -53.71 11.10 26.54
CA ALA A 281 -52.53 10.35 26.95
C ALA A 281 -51.88 9.81 25.67
N PRO A 282 -50.69 10.29 25.27
CA PRO A 282 -50.08 9.84 24.04
C PRO A 282 -49.67 8.38 24.24
N ARG A 283 -50.48 7.43 23.76
CA ARG A 283 -50.10 6.02 23.61
C ARG A 283 -49.11 5.91 22.44
N ILE A 284 -47.94 6.52 22.57
CA ILE A 284 -46.84 6.32 21.62
C ILE A 284 -46.36 4.89 21.83
N ARG A 285 -46.71 3.97 20.93
CA ARG A 285 -46.09 2.65 20.89
C ARG A 285 -44.61 2.85 20.59
N PHE A 286 -43.74 2.08 21.25
CA PHE A 286 -42.29 2.19 21.09
C PHE A 286 -41.84 2.14 19.61
N SER A 287 -42.48 1.28 18.80
CA SER A 287 -42.23 1.17 17.36
C SER A 287 -42.60 2.43 16.57
N SER A 288 -43.71 3.10 16.91
CA SER A 288 -44.12 4.34 16.22
C SER A 288 -43.23 5.51 16.60
N GLY A 289 -42.74 5.57 17.84
CA GLY A 289 -41.80 6.61 18.29
C GLY A 289 -40.41 6.49 17.63
N LEU A 290 -39.86 5.28 17.55
CA LEU A 290 -38.57 5.03 16.91
C LEU A 290 -38.59 5.37 15.41
N GLN A 291 -39.66 4.96 14.71
CA GLN A 291 -39.87 5.29 13.29
C GLN A 291 -39.94 6.80 13.07
N GLN A 292 -40.63 7.54 13.94
CA GLN A 292 -40.72 9.01 13.84
C GLN A 292 -39.37 9.68 14.06
N ILE A 293 -38.57 9.23 15.03
CA ILE A 293 -37.22 9.77 15.29
C ILE A 293 -36.30 9.50 14.09
N CYS A 294 -36.32 8.27 13.58
CA CYS A 294 -35.54 7.88 12.41
C CYS A 294 -35.94 8.72 11.19
N ALA A 295 -37.24 8.78 10.88
CA ALA A 295 -37.76 9.57 9.77
C ALA A 295 -37.41 11.06 9.91
N PHE A 296 -37.52 11.63 11.11
CA PHE A 296 -37.15 13.03 11.38
C PHE A 296 -35.69 13.32 11.05
N HIS A 297 -34.76 12.49 11.53
CA HIS A 297 -33.34 12.71 11.26
C HIS A 297 -32.97 12.42 9.80
N LEU A 298 -33.51 11.34 9.21
CA LEU A 298 -33.25 10.97 7.82
C LEU A 298 -33.75 12.04 6.86
N THR A 299 -35.01 12.47 6.98
CA THR A 299 -35.57 13.56 6.16
C THR A 299 -34.85 14.88 6.45
N GLY A 300 -34.46 15.12 7.70
CA GLY A 300 -33.71 16.29 8.10
C GLY A 300 -32.33 16.39 7.46
N LEU A 301 -31.64 15.27 7.22
CA LEU A 301 -30.37 15.21 6.50
C LEU A 301 -30.57 15.25 4.98
N LEU A 302 -31.54 14.52 4.44
CA LEU A 302 -31.82 14.52 3.00
C LEU A 302 -32.28 15.88 2.49
N ASN A 303 -32.90 16.70 3.33
CA ASN A 303 -33.29 18.06 2.98
C ASN A 303 -32.14 19.08 3.10
N ASP A 304 -31.04 18.73 3.76
CA ASP A 304 -29.89 19.61 3.90
C ASP A 304 -29.17 19.80 2.55
N HIS A 305 -28.92 21.06 2.18
CA HIS A 305 -28.33 21.40 0.88
C HIS A 305 -26.89 20.88 0.74
N LEU A 306 -26.12 20.90 1.84
CA LEU A 306 -24.77 20.37 1.85
C LEU A 306 -24.78 18.86 1.63
N THR A 307 -25.66 18.14 2.31
CA THR A 307 -25.83 16.69 2.13
C THR A 307 -26.20 16.33 0.70
N LYS A 308 -27.13 17.05 0.06
CA LYS A 308 -27.47 16.82 -1.36
C LYS A 308 -26.26 17.02 -2.28
N LEU A 309 -25.50 18.09 -2.07
CA LEU A 309 -24.29 18.36 -2.85
C LEU A 309 -23.23 17.26 -2.65
N LEU A 310 -23.04 16.81 -1.41
CA LEU A 310 -22.09 15.74 -1.08
C LEU A 310 -22.50 14.40 -1.68
N LEU A 311 -23.80 14.08 -1.72
CA LEU A 311 -24.29 12.86 -2.39
C LEU A 311 -24.07 12.90 -3.90
N ILE A 312 -24.26 14.06 -4.54
CA ILE A 312 -23.95 14.24 -5.97
C ILE A 312 -22.44 14.12 -6.21
N ALA A 313 -21.63 14.81 -5.40
CA ALA A 313 -20.18 14.75 -5.48
C ALA A 313 -19.67 13.32 -5.27
N TRP A 314 -20.26 12.57 -4.34
CA TRP A 314 -19.96 11.16 -4.10
C TRP A 314 -20.18 10.31 -5.35
N SER A 315 -21.36 10.42 -5.99
CA SER A 315 -21.64 9.67 -7.21
C SER A 315 -20.66 10.01 -8.34
N LEU A 316 -20.29 11.29 -8.48
CA LEU A 316 -19.32 11.72 -9.49
C LEU A 316 -17.91 11.18 -9.20
N VAL A 317 -17.47 11.21 -7.94
CA VAL A 317 -16.17 10.65 -7.53
C VAL A 317 -16.13 9.15 -7.76
N ILE A 318 -17.15 8.40 -7.32
CA ILE A 318 -17.18 6.95 -7.52
C ILE A 318 -17.18 6.59 -9.01
N PHE A 319 -17.99 7.29 -9.82
CA PHE A 319 -18.00 7.08 -11.27
C PHE A 319 -16.63 7.39 -11.90
N SER A 320 -16.06 8.56 -11.60
CA SER A 320 -14.79 9.02 -12.16
C SER A 320 -13.64 8.08 -11.80
N GLU A 321 -13.49 7.71 -10.52
CA GLU A 321 -12.42 6.82 -10.07
C GLU A 321 -12.56 5.41 -10.63
N SER A 322 -13.80 4.92 -10.77
CA SER A 322 -14.05 3.63 -11.43
C SER A 322 -13.66 3.68 -12.90
N VAL A 323 -14.13 4.67 -13.66
CA VAL A 323 -13.81 4.80 -15.10
C VAL A 323 -12.31 4.99 -15.33
N ALA A 324 -11.63 5.77 -14.47
CA ALA A 324 -10.22 6.16 -14.65
C ALA A 324 -9.22 4.98 -14.70
N GLY A 325 -9.63 3.76 -14.37
CA GLY A 325 -8.95 2.61 -14.94
C GLY A 325 -9.47 1.29 -14.43
N ILE A 326 -10.77 1.09 -14.65
CA ILE A 326 -11.44 -0.21 -14.60
C ILE A 326 -10.77 -1.25 -15.52
N ASP A 327 -10.20 -0.80 -16.63
CA ASP A 327 -9.49 -1.60 -17.63
C ASP A 327 -7.97 -1.60 -17.44
N PHE A 328 -7.43 -0.90 -16.44
CA PHE A 328 -5.98 -0.78 -16.27
C PHE A 328 -5.36 -2.07 -15.70
N ALA A 329 -4.51 -2.73 -16.49
CA ALA A 329 -3.65 -3.82 -16.01
C ALA A 329 -2.32 -3.25 -15.50
N GLU A 330 -1.55 -2.70 -16.44
CA GLU A 330 -0.24 -2.08 -16.29
C GLU A 330 0.06 -1.23 -17.55
N PRO A 331 1.12 -0.41 -17.60
CA PRO A 331 1.43 0.35 -18.81
C PRO A 331 1.55 -0.54 -20.06
N LEU A 332 0.98 -0.09 -21.18
CA LEU A 332 0.87 -0.84 -22.46
C LEU A 332 -0.03 -2.09 -22.38
N SER A 333 -0.81 -2.28 -21.32
CA SER A 333 -1.72 -3.42 -21.20
C SER A 333 -3.03 -3.09 -20.49
N VAL A 334 -4.11 -3.61 -21.04
CA VAL A 334 -5.47 -3.40 -20.57
C VAL A 334 -6.13 -4.73 -20.21
N LEU A 335 -7.25 -4.65 -19.50
CA LEU A 335 -8.09 -5.76 -19.08
C LEU A 335 -9.43 -5.70 -19.79
N LEU A 336 -10.08 -6.86 -19.91
CA LEU A 336 -11.52 -6.89 -20.10
C LEU A 336 -12.14 -6.59 -18.73
N PRO A 337 -12.77 -5.41 -18.57
CA PRO A 337 -13.20 -4.96 -17.27
C PRO A 337 -14.33 -5.83 -16.71
N SER A 338 -14.38 -5.95 -15.39
CA SER A 338 -15.46 -6.62 -14.67
C SER A 338 -15.85 -5.82 -13.44
N SER A 339 -16.98 -6.16 -12.82
CA SER A 339 -17.42 -5.47 -11.58
C SER A 339 -16.39 -5.59 -10.46
N VAL A 340 -15.58 -6.64 -10.43
CA VAL A 340 -14.49 -6.80 -9.46
C VAL A 340 -13.43 -5.72 -9.67
N ASP A 341 -13.01 -5.51 -10.93
CA ASP A 341 -12.00 -4.50 -11.26
C ASP A 341 -12.52 -3.08 -11.00
N ALA A 342 -13.81 -2.84 -11.29
CA ALA A 342 -14.48 -1.56 -11.04
C ALA A 342 -14.57 -1.22 -9.55
N PHE A 343 -15.08 -2.13 -8.73
CA PHE A 343 -15.17 -1.90 -7.28
C PHE A 343 -13.81 -1.82 -6.62
N ASN A 344 -12.81 -2.57 -7.08
CA ASN A 344 -11.46 -2.49 -6.52
C ASN A 344 -10.83 -1.09 -6.65
N ARG A 345 -11.33 -0.22 -7.55
CA ARG A 345 -10.91 1.18 -7.64
C ARG A 345 -11.42 2.10 -6.54
N VAL A 346 -12.47 1.70 -5.82
CA VAL A 346 -13.16 2.59 -4.86
C VAL A 346 -13.41 1.96 -3.51
N ALA A 347 -13.55 0.64 -3.43
CA ALA A 347 -14.10 -0.03 -2.26
C ALA A 347 -13.11 -0.18 -1.08
N TRP A 348 -11.80 -0.05 -1.34
CA TRP A 348 -10.74 -0.32 -0.36
C TRP A 348 -10.02 0.93 0.13
N ASP A 349 -10.26 2.07 -0.51
CA ASP A 349 -9.62 3.35 -0.25
C ASP A 349 -10.66 4.49 -0.15
N VAL A 350 -11.32 4.83 -1.26
CA VAL A 350 -12.26 5.95 -1.38
C VAL A 350 -13.46 5.73 -0.47
N MET A 351 -14.13 4.58 -0.57
CA MET A 351 -15.36 4.31 0.17
C MET A 351 -15.13 4.24 1.69
N PRO A 352 -14.13 3.51 2.23
CA PRO A 352 -13.88 3.49 3.66
C PRO A 352 -13.48 4.86 4.22
N VAL A 353 -12.57 5.59 3.55
CA VAL A 353 -12.06 6.88 4.05
C VAL A 353 -13.12 7.97 3.93
N MET A 354 -13.63 8.23 2.72
CA MET A 354 -14.62 9.30 2.50
C MET A 354 -15.98 8.94 3.12
N GLY A 355 -16.38 7.66 3.09
CA GLY A 355 -17.60 7.20 3.74
C GLY A 355 -17.57 7.41 5.24
N THR A 356 -16.44 7.13 5.90
CA THR A 356 -16.25 7.43 7.32
C THR A 356 -16.33 8.94 7.60
N ALA A 357 -15.75 9.78 6.74
CA ALA A 357 -15.83 11.23 6.88
C ALA A 357 -17.28 11.76 6.76
N LEU A 358 -18.08 11.21 5.83
CA LEU A 358 -19.50 11.53 5.69
C LEU A 358 -20.30 11.07 6.91
N LEU A 359 -20.04 9.86 7.43
CA LEU A 359 -20.67 9.37 8.65
C LEU A 359 -20.35 10.25 9.86
N LEU A 360 -19.12 10.74 9.98
CA LEU A 360 -18.73 11.70 11.01
C LEU A 360 -19.55 12.99 10.87
N LEU A 361 -19.64 13.55 9.66
CA LEU A 361 -20.40 14.76 9.40
C LEU A 361 -21.89 14.58 9.76
N TRP A 362 -22.52 13.50 9.29
CA TRP A 362 -23.94 13.24 9.52
C TRP A 362 -24.24 12.94 10.98
N SER A 363 -23.45 12.08 11.64
CA SER A 363 -23.62 11.80 13.07
C SER A 363 -23.47 13.08 13.91
N TRP A 364 -22.52 13.96 13.59
CA TRP A 364 -22.37 15.27 14.21
C TRP A 364 -23.60 16.16 13.99
N GLN A 365 -24.04 16.31 12.74
CA GLN A 365 -25.20 17.12 12.38
C GLN A 365 -26.45 16.64 13.12
N MET A 366 -26.69 15.32 13.19
CA MET A 366 -27.87 14.74 13.84
C MET A 366 -27.84 14.90 15.36
N CYS A 367 -26.74 14.49 16.01
CA CYS A 367 -26.65 14.44 17.47
C CYS A 367 -26.65 15.84 18.11
N TRP A 368 -26.08 16.84 17.43
CA TRP A 368 -25.98 18.20 17.97
C TRP A 368 -27.03 19.18 17.42
N ARG A 369 -27.90 18.75 16.48
CA ARG A 369 -28.94 19.62 15.87
C ARG A 369 -29.82 20.29 16.90
N GLY A 370 -30.32 19.51 17.88
CA GLY A 370 -31.21 20.01 18.93
C GLY A 370 -30.58 21.17 19.70
N LYS A 371 -29.29 21.05 20.04
CA LYS A 371 -28.55 22.10 20.75
C LYS A 371 -28.30 23.34 19.88
N GLN A 372 -27.96 23.15 18.61
CA GLN A 372 -27.72 24.25 17.68
C GLN A 372 -28.99 25.07 17.39
N CYS A 373 -30.15 24.42 17.39
CA CYS A 373 -31.45 25.08 17.21
C CYS A 373 -32.07 25.61 18.53
N GLY A 374 -31.43 25.40 19.69
CA GLY A 374 -32.01 25.78 20.99
C GLY A 374 -33.21 24.92 21.43
N PHE A 375 -33.31 23.69 20.91
CA PHE A 375 -34.39 22.73 21.19
C PHE A 375 -33.98 21.58 22.12
N ALA A 376 -32.74 21.55 22.61
CA ALA A 376 -32.19 20.44 23.38
C ALA A 376 -32.98 20.17 24.67
N GLU A 377 -33.37 21.21 25.39
CA GLU A 377 -34.13 21.11 26.64
C GLU A 377 -35.51 20.49 26.40
N PHE A 378 -36.19 20.87 25.32
CA PHE A 378 -37.49 20.29 24.94
C PHE A 378 -37.39 18.80 24.62
N ILE A 379 -36.34 18.37 23.91
CA ILE A 379 -36.05 16.96 23.64
C ILE A 379 -35.76 16.21 24.96
N GLY A 380 -35.04 16.87 25.88
CA GLY A 380 -34.73 16.37 27.22
C GLY A 380 -35.97 16.07 28.07
N THR A 381 -37.03 16.88 27.94
CA THR A 381 -38.29 16.71 28.70
C THR A 381 -39.26 15.70 28.09
N THR A 382 -38.97 15.12 26.92
CA THR A 382 -39.86 14.12 26.29
C THR A 382 -39.84 12.78 27.06
N PRO A 383 -40.94 12.01 27.02
CA PRO A 383 -41.00 10.67 27.65
C PRO A 383 -40.21 9.59 26.87
N VAL A 384 -39.54 9.95 25.78
CA VAL A 384 -38.73 9.03 24.96
C VAL A 384 -37.49 8.59 25.74
N SER A 385 -37.16 7.30 25.69
CA SER A 385 -35.95 6.78 26.34
C SER A 385 -34.67 7.18 25.58
N SER A 386 -33.55 7.35 26.28
CA SER A 386 -32.26 7.65 25.63
C SER A 386 -31.83 6.55 24.66
N PHE A 387 -32.22 5.29 24.93
CA PHE A 387 -32.00 4.18 24.01
C PHE A 387 -32.75 4.39 22.69
N ALA A 388 -34.04 4.77 22.73
CA ALA A 388 -34.83 5.02 21.53
C ALA A 388 -34.32 6.23 20.73
N LEU A 389 -33.82 7.28 21.40
CA LEU A 389 -33.19 8.43 20.74
C LEU A 389 -31.91 8.00 19.99
N ALA A 390 -30.97 7.34 20.69
CA ALA A 390 -29.71 6.92 20.10
C ALA A 390 -29.93 5.87 19.00
N LEU A 391 -30.82 4.90 19.21
CA LEU A 391 -31.15 3.89 18.21
C LEU A 391 -31.85 4.52 16.99
N GLY A 392 -32.74 5.48 17.18
CA GLY A 392 -33.39 6.20 16.07
C GLY A 392 -32.39 7.01 15.24
N GLN A 393 -31.40 7.63 15.89
CA GLN A 393 -30.28 8.30 15.21
C GLN A 393 -29.41 7.30 14.45
N PHE A 394 -29.05 6.18 15.07
CA PHE A 394 -28.26 5.13 14.40
C PHE A 394 -29.00 4.56 13.18
N LEU A 395 -30.29 4.23 13.29
CA LEU A 395 -31.11 3.74 12.18
C LEU A 395 -31.22 4.76 11.04
N ALA A 396 -31.34 6.05 11.35
CA ALA A 396 -31.33 7.09 10.32
C ALA A 396 -29.96 7.20 9.63
N LEU A 397 -28.87 7.02 10.38
CA LEU A 397 -27.51 6.97 9.83
C LEU A 397 -27.32 5.75 8.93
N LEU A 398 -27.87 4.58 9.29
CA LEU A 398 -27.90 3.39 8.43
C LEU A 398 -28.72 3.64 7.16
N GLY A 399 -29.81 4.40 7.24
CA GLY A 399 -30.58 4.83 6.06
C GLY A 399 -29.75 5.69 5.10
N MET A 400 -29.00 6.66 5.64
CA MET A 400 -28.06 7.46 4.85
C MET A 400 -26.94 6.61 4.25
N LEU A 401 -26.40 5.67 5.02
CA LEU A 401 -25.38 4.73 4.55
C LEU A 401 -25.91 3.82 3.43
N ALA A 402 -27.16 3.35 3.53
CA ALA A 402 -27.80 2.57 2.46
C ALA A 402 -27.95 3.38 1.17
N ILE A 403 -28.35 4.66 1.27
CA ILE A 403 -28.39 5.58 0.13
C ILE A 403 -26.99 5.74 -0.48
N LEU A 404 -25.96 5.91 0.37
CA LEU A 404 -24.57 6.01 -0.08
C LEU A 404 -24.12 4.74 -0.82
N MET A 405 -24.45 3.55 -0.32
CA MET A 405 -24.15 2.28 -0.99
C MET A 405 -24.89 2.15 -2.33
N LEU A 406 -26.17 2.55 -2.40
CA LEU A 406 -26.93 2.55 -3.66
C LEU A 406 -26.35 3.53 -4.70
N LEU A 407 -25.92 4.72 -4.27
CA LEU A 407 -25.26 5.68 -5.15
C LEU A 407 -23.89 5.20 -5.61
N SER A 408 -23.17 4.48 -4.74
CA SER A 408 -21.90 3.84 -5.11
C SER A 408 -22.13 2.75 -6.15
N ALA A 409 -23.15 1.90 -5.94
CA ALA A 409 -23.58 0.90 -6.91
C ALA A 409 -23.94 1.55 -8.26
N ALA A 410 -24.73 2.62 -8.24
CA ALA A 410 -25.11 3.33 -9.47
C ALA A 410 -23.91 3.96 -10.19
N GLY A 411 -22.96 4.55 -9.43
CA GLY A 411 -21.73 5.14 -9.99
C GLY A 411 -20.83 4.09 -10.64
N VAL A 412 -20.61 2.95 -9.96
CA VAL A 412 -19.85 1.82 -10.51
C VAL A 412 -20.57 1.23 -11.72
N PHE A 413 -21.89 1.02 -11.64
CA PHE A 413 -22.68 0.48 -12.73
C PHE A 413 -22.65 1.38 -13.98
N ALA A 414 -22.72 2.69 -13.79
CA ALA A 414 -22.57 3.65 -14.89
C ALA A 414 -21.17 3.58 -15.51
N ALA A 415 -20.12 3.45 -14.69
CA ALA A 415 -18.74 3.27 -15.16
C ALA A 415 -18.57 1.96 -15.93
N GLU A 416 -19.19 0.88 -15.48
CA GLU A 416 -19.19 -0.42 -16.14
C GLU A 416 -19.89 -0.39 -17.50
N ILE A 417 -21.04 0.29 -17.61
CA ILE A 417 -21.72 0.49 -18.90
C ILE A 417 -20.83 1.30 -19.83
N PHE A 418 -20.22 2.37 -19.33
CA PHE A 418 -19.32 3.23 -20.13
C PHE A 418 -18.11 2.45 -20.66
N ALA A 419 -17.54 1.55 -19.86
CA ALA A 419 -16.37 0.75 -20.20
C ALA A 419 -16.67 -0.62 -20.83
N ASN A 420 -17.95 -0.91 -21.14
CA ASN A 420 -18.39 -2.21 -21.68
C ASN A 420 -17.92 -3.43 -20.85
N SER A 421 -18.07 -3.32 -19.51
CA SER A 421 -17.64 -4.30 -18.51
C SER A 421 -18.55 -5.52 -18.39
N GLN A 422 -17.99 -6.64 -17.94
CA GLN A 422 -18.76 -7.80 -17.48
C GLN A 422 -19.37 -7.52 -16.09
N ILE A 423 -20.69 -7.32 -16.06
CA ILE A 423 -21.45 -7.05 -14.84
C ILE A 423 -21.69 -8.33 -14.04
N LEU A 424 -21.30 -8.33 -12.76
CA LEU A 424 -21.41 -9.46 -11.82
C LEU A 424 -22.31 -9.08 -10.63
N PRO A 425 -23.64 -9.29 -10.70
CA PRO A 425 -24.58 -8.83 -9.67
C PRO A 425 -24.29 -9.33 -8.25
N MET A 426 -23.81 -10.56 -8.11
CA MET A 426 -23.46 -11.10 -6.79
C MET A 426 -22.26 -10.39 -6.16
N HIS A 427 -21.35 -9.84 -6.97
CA HIS A 427 -20.21 -9.08 -6.46
C HIS A 427 -20.64 -7.74 -5.87
N TYR A 428 -21.65 -7.07 -6.44
CA TYR A 428 -22.26 -5.87 -5.85
C TYR A 428 -22.78 -6.14 -4.45
N VAL A 429 -23.56 -7.20 -4.27
CA VAL A 429 -24.13 -7.55 -2.97
C VAL A 429 -23.04 -7.84 -1.95
N ALA A 430 -22.02 -8.62 -2.33
CA ALA A 430 -20.90 -8.96 -1.45
C ALA A 430 -20.09 -7.72 -1.05
N GLN A 431 -19.61 -6.94 -2.03
CA GLN A 431 -18.76 -5.78 -1.80
C GLN A 431 -19.47 -4.70 -1.00
N LEU A 432 -20.70 -4.33 -1.39
CA LEU A 432 -21.49 -3.33 -0.67
C LEU A 432 -21.85 -3.83 0.72
N GLY A 433 -22.12 -5.13 0.90
CA GLY A 433 -22.38 -5.74 2.20
C GLY A 433 -21.19 -5.62 3.16
N PHE A 434 -19.98 -5.96 2.70
CA PHE A 434 -18.76 -5.84 3.49
C PHE A 434 -18.48 -4.38 3.89
N THR A 435 -18.53 -3.46 2.92
CA THR A 435 -18.31 -2.03 3.19
C THR A 435 -19.41 -1.45 4.09
N PHE A 436 -20.67 -1.86 3.91
CA PHE A 436 -21.80 -1.42 4.73
C PHE A 436 -21.61 -1.83 6.19
N ILE A 437 -21.25 -3.08 6.48
CA ILE A 437 -21.05 -3.56 7.86
C ILE A 437 -19.92 -2.80 8.53
N GLN A 438 -18.78 -2.64 7.85
CA GLN A 438 -17.62 -1.90 8.38
C GLN A 438 -17.99 -0.45 8.73
N LEU A 439 -18.66 0.25 7.79
CA LEU A 439 -19.08 1.64 7.99
C LEU A 439 -20.21 1.77 9.01
N ALA A 440 -21.13 0.81 9.10
CA ALA A 440 -22.18 0.78 10.11
C ALA A 440 -21.61 0.66 11.53
N LEU A 441 -20.60 -0.20 11.74
CA LEU A 441 -19.90 -0.33 13.01
C LEU A 441 -19.21 0.99 13.39
N MET A 442 -18.53 1.64 12.45
CA MET A 442 -17.91 2.95 12.67
C MET A 442 -18.94 4.04 13.00
N GLY A 443 -20.06 4.07 12.27
CA GLY A 443 -21.17 5.00 12.52
C GLY A 443 -21.77 4.81 13.91
N ALA A 444 -21.94 3.57 14.36
CA ALA A 444 -22.40 3.26 15.72
C ALA A 444 -21.43 3.77 16.79
N ILE A 445 -20.11 3.65 16.57
CA ILE A 445 -19.09 4.22 17.47
C ILE A 445 -19.25 5.74 17.57
N PHE A 446 -19.43 6.45 16.45
CA PHE A 446 -19.63 7.90 16.48
C PHE A 446 -20.89 8.31 17.24
N ILE A 447 -22.02 7.63 17.01
CA ILE A 447 -23.26 7.88 17.74
C ILE A 447 -23.08 7.59 19.24
N ALA A 448 -22.38 6.52 19.61
CA ALA A 448 -22.08 6.20 21.01
C ALA A 448 -21.24 7.32 21.66
N ILE A 449 -20.17 7.79 21.02
CA ILE A 449 -19.31 8.87 21.54
C ILE A 449 -20.09 10.17 21.69
N HIS A 450 -20.91 10.53 20.69
CA HIS A 450 -21.76 11.71 20.76
C HIS A 450 -22.82 11.60 21.85
N THR A 451 -23.38 10.41 22.08
CA THR A 451 -24.37 10.19 23.14
C THR A 451 -23.76 10.30 24.54
N TRP A 452 -22.54 9.78 24.70
CA TRP A 452 -21.79 9.79 25.96
C TRP A 452 -21.25 11.19 26.32
N SER A 453 -20.75 11.94 25.34
CA SER A 453 -20.00 13.18 25.59
C SER A 453 -20.91 14.39 25.84
N THR A 454 -20.78 15.06 26.99
CA THR A 454 -21.55 16.29 27.30
C THR A 454 -21.13 17.51 26.49
N LYS A 455 -19.86 17.54 26.05
CA LYS A 455 -19.26 18.63 25.27
C LYS A 455 -18.96 18.17 23.85
N GLN A 456 -19.47 18.93 22.89
CA GLN A 456 -19.27 18.72 21.45
C GLN A 456 -17.78 18.64 21.07
N LEU A 457 -16.93 19.46 21.68
CA LEU A 457 -15.48 19.44 21.45
C LEU A 457 -14.79 18.17 21.96
N VAL A 458 -15.24 17.63 23.11
CA VAL A 458 -14.68 16.38 23.65
C VAL A 458 -15.04 15.21 22.73
N ALA A 459 -16.31 15.16 22.30
CA ALA A 459 -16.76 14.15 21.33
C ALA A 459 -15.93 14.21 20.04
N GLY A 460 -15.75 15.42 19.49
CA GLY A 460 -14.94 15.65 18.30
C GLY A 460 -13.47 15.26 18.49
N GLY A 461 -12.88 15.57 19.64
CA GLY A 461 -11.50 15.19 19.97
C GLY A 461 -11.29 13.67 20.07
N VAL A 462 -12.21 12.96 20.72
CA VAL A 462 -12.15 11.49 20.82
C VAL A 462 -12.31 10.84 19.44
N ILE A 463 -13.26 11.31 18.63
CA ILE A 463 -13.43 10.79 17.27
C ILE A 463 -12.20 11.12 16.41
N ALA A 464 -11.65 12.33 16.50
CA ALA A 464 -10.43 12.70 15.79
C ALA A 464 -9.25 11.80 16.19
N PHE A 465 -9.12 11.43 17.47
CA PHE A 465 -8.10 10.48 17.92
C PHE A 465 -8.32 9.07 17.34
N ILE A 466 -9.56 8.56 17.32
CA ILE A 466 -9.89 7.27 16.70
C ILE A 466 -9.54 7.28 15.21
N LEU A 467 -9.90 8.36 14.49
CA LEU A 467 -9.57 8.51 13.08
C LEU A 467 -8.08 8.64 12.84
N LEU A 468 -7.35 9.32 13.74
CA LEU A 468 -5.90 9.38 13.69
C LEU A 468 -5.30 7.98 13.82
N VAL A 469 -5.74 7.16 14.77
CA VAL A 469 -5.24 5.78 14.93
C VAL A 469 -5.60 4.91 13.72
N LYS A 470 -6.82 5.01 13.19
CA LYS A 470 -7.32 4.17 12.08
C LYS A 470 -6.75 4.55 10.72
N LEU A 471 -6.66 5.84 10.42
CA LEU A 471 -6.34 6.36 9.07
C LEU A 471 -4.88 6.80 8.92
N SER A 472 -4.05 6.71 9.97
CA SER A 472 -2.63 7.08 9.91
C SER A 472 -1.71 5.89 10.19
N PRO A 473 -0.44 5.95 9.74
CA PRO A 473 0.54 4.90 10.01
C PRO A 473 1.06 4.88 11.46
N LEU A 474 0.41 5.61 12.38
CA LEU A 474 0.87 5.80 13.76
C LEU A 474 1.13 4.48 14.50
N THR A 475 0.27 3.47 14.33
CA THR A 475 0.43 2.18 15.01
C THR A 475 1.64 1.40 14.52
N GLY A 476 1.97 1.51 13.23
CA GLY A 476 3.19 0.96 12.66
C GLY A 476 4.45 1.69 13.14
N ILE A 477 4.39 3.03 13.25
CA ILE A 477 5.48 3.86 13.76
C ILE A 477 5.76 3.58 15.24
N LEU A 478 4.72 3.40 16.04
CA LEU A 478 4.85 3.06 17.46
C LEU A 478 5.19 1.57 17.70
N GLU A 479 5.36 0.78 16.62
CA GLU A 479 5.58 -0.67 16.65
C GLU A 479 4.49 -1.48 17.39
N ILE A 480 3.28 -0.92 17.56
CA ILE A 480 2.13 -1.56 18.22
C ILE A 480 1.22 -2.22 17.17
N ALA A 481 1.81 -2.88 16.16
CA ALA A 481 1.05 -3.45 15.05
C ALA A 481 0.28 -4.70 15.49
N HIS A 482 -1.00 -4.52 15.85
CA HIS A 482 -1.94 -5.60 16.14
C HIS A 482 -3.19 -5.44 15.24
N PRO A 483 -3.73 -6.51 14.65
CA PRO A 483 -4.90 -6.42 13.75
C PRO A 483 -6.12 -5.71 14.35
N LEU A 484 -6.31 -5.80 15.68
CA LEU A 484 -7.37 -5.09 16.41
C LEU A 484 -7.19 -3.58 16.56
N TRP A 485 -6.06 -2.99 16.13
CA TRP A 485 -5.92 -1.54 16.08
C TRP A 485 -6.60 -0.90 14.86
N ASP A 486 -6.98 -1.69 13.86
CA ASP A 486 -7.90 -1.22 12.82
C ASP A 486 -9.34 -1.21 13.37
N ILE A 487 -9.70 -0.10 14.02
CA ILE A 487 -10.98 0.06 14.74
C ILE A 487 -12.16 -0.16 13.78
N ALA A 488 -13.04 -1.11 14.13
CA ALA A 488 -14.16 -1.56 13.31
C ALA A 488 -13.76 -2.11 11.92
N GLY A 489 -12.49 -2.45 11.71
CA GLY A 489 -11.98 -3.03 10.49
C GLY A 489 -11.76 -4.54 10.57
N THR A 490 -11.41 -5.13 9.43
CA THR A 490 -11.17 -6.58 9.28
C THR A 490 -9.97 -6.79 8.35
N PRO A 491 -9.19 -7.87 8.49
CA PRO A 491 -8.09 -8.19 7.57
C PRO A 491 -8.53 -8.62 6.16
N LEU A 492 -9.79 -8.38 5.76
CA LEU A 492 -10.29 -8.70 4.44
C LEU A 492 -9.51 -7.89 3.38
N GLN A 493 -9.00 -8.60 2.37
CA GLN A 493 -8.27 -8.05 1.23
C GLN A 493 -9.18 -7.91 0.02
N ALA A 494 -8.74 -7.06 -0.91
CA ALA A 494 -9.38 -6.89 -2.20
C ALA A 494 -9.50 -8.24 -2.94
N PRO A 495 -10.68 -8.56 -3.49
CA PRO A 495 -10.86 -9.77 -4.26
C PRO A 495 -10.17 -9.68 -5.62
N ASP A 496 -9.78 -10.82 -6.16
CA ASP A 496 -9.30 -10.91 -7.53
C ASP A 496 -10.16 -11.87 -8.37
N ARG A 497 -9.89 -11.94 -9.67
CA ARG A 497 -10.59 -12.83 -10.61
C ARG A 497 -10.05 -14.27 -10.61
N PHE A 498 -9.03 -14.57 -9.81
CA PHE A 498 -8.47 -15.90 -9.68
C PHE A 498 -9.26 -16.73 -8.64
N TRP A 499 -9.48 -16.18 -7.44
CA TRP A 499 -10.19 -16.88 -6.35
C TRP A 499 -11.13 -15.97 -5.53
N GLY A 500 -11.43 -14.77 -5.99
CA GLY A 500 -12.31 -13.83 -5.28
C GLY A 500 -11.73 -13.43 -3.94
N TYR A 501 -12.53 -13.54 -2.88
CA TYR A 501 -12.14 -13.17 -1.51
C TYR A 501 -11.39 -14.28 -0.73
N GLN A 502 -11.14 -15.44 -1.34
CA GLN A 502 -10.61 -16.61 -0.62
C GLN A 502 -9.28 -16.34 0.09
N ALA A 503 -8.49 -15.37 -0.37
CA ALA A 503 -7.25 -14.93 0.29
C ALA A 503 -7.42 -14.56 1.77
N SER A 504 -8.60 -14.07 2.19
CA SER A 504 -8.78 -13.51 3.54
C SER A 504 -10.20 -13.61 4.10
N LEU A 505 -11.15 -14.17 3.34
CA LEU A 505 -12.56 -14.26 3.74
C LEU A 505 -12.77 -14.98 5.09
N SER A 506 -11.92 -15.96 5.42
CA SER A 506 -11.97 -16.67 6.70
C SER A 506 -11.76 -15.75 7.91
N SER A 507 -11.00 -14.66 7.75
CA SER A 507 -10.73 -13.70 8.82
C SER A 507 -11.88 -12.70 9.04
N TYR A 508 -12.76 -12.52 8.05
CA TYR A 508 -13.78 -11.48 8.08
C TYR A 508 -14.78 -11.65 9.23
N LEU A 509 -15.35 -12.84 9.37
CA LEU A 509 -16.43 -13.09 10.34
C LEU A 509 -15.95 -12.99 11.80
N PRO A 510 -14.82 -13.61 12.22
CA PRO A 510 -14.32 -13.47 13.60
C PRO A 510 -14.09 -12.00 14.01
N PHE A 511 -13.47 -11.20 13.15
CA PHE A 511 -13.21 -9.79 13.42
C PHE A 511 -14.50 -8.96 13.43
N THR A 512 -15.41 -9.22 12.49
CA THR A 512 -16.71 -8.53 12.43
C THR A 512 -17.54 -8.79 13.68
N LEU A 513 -17.58 -10.05 14.15
CA LEU A 513 -18.30 -10.42 15.38
C LEU A 513 -17.69 -9.77 16.62
N PHE A 514 -16.36 -9.78 16.73
CA PHE A 514 -15.65 -9.09 17.81
C PHE A 514 -16.03 -7.60 17.87
N TRP A 515 -15.96 -6.90 16.74
CA TRP A 515 -16.30 -5.49 16.68
C TRP A 515 -17.78 -5.25 16.91
N LEU A 516 -18.67 -6.08 16.39
CA LEU A 516 -20.11 -5.98 16.63
C LEU A 516 -20.44 -6.06 18.12
N ILE A 517 -19.89 -7.03 18.84
CA ILE A 517 -20.10 -7.19 20.28
C ILE A 517 -19.53 -5.98 21.04
N THR A 518 -18.33 -5.55 20.69
CA THR A 518 -17.64 -4.40 21.31
C THR A 518 -18.41 -3.10 21.11
N VAL A 519 -18.90 -2.85 19.89
CA VAL A 519 -19.70 -1.68 19.55
C VAL A 519 -21.06 -1.71 20.26
N CYS A 520 -21.71 -2.86 20.35
CA CYS A 520 -22.95 -3.01 21.12
C CYS A 520 -22.72 -2.70 22.61
N ALA A 521 -21.61 -3.17 23.20
CA ALA A 521 -21.23 -2.85 24.58
C ALA A 521 -21.04 -1.33 24.77
N LEU A 522 -20.24 -0.71 23.90
CA LEU A 522 -19.99 0.74 23.92
C LEU A 522 -21.27 1.55 23.77
N PHE A 523 -22.17 1.14 22.87
CA PHE A 523 -23.44 1.80 22.63
C PHE A 523 -24.37 1.75 23.85
N LEU A 524 -24.49 0.60 24.52
CA LEU A 524 -25.30 0.49 25.75
C LEU A 524 -24.70 1.32 26.90
N VAL A 525 -23.38 1.32 27.05
CA VAL A 525 -22.70 2.18 28.04
C VAL A 525 -23.00 3.65 27.74
N ALA A 526 -22.87 4.09 26.49
CA ALA A 526 -23.17 5.46 26.11
C ALA A 526 -24.62 5.88 26.42
N VAL A 527 -25.58 4.98 26.19
CA VAL A 527 -27.00 5.22 26.51
C VAL A 527 -27.23 5.39 28.01
N ASN A 528 -26.54 4.62 28.86
CA ASN A 528 -26.66 4.73 30.33
C ASN A 528 -26.19 6.11 30.85
N TYR A 529 -25.18 6.71 30.20
CA TYR A 529 -24.62 8.02 30.54
C TYR A 529 -25.13 9.16 29.64
N SER A 530 -26.21 8.93 28.89
CA SER A 530 -26.70 9.90 27.92
C SER A 530 -27.14 11.21 28.58
N HIS A 531 -26.67 12.33 28.04
CA HIS A 531 -27.06 13.68 28.43
C HIS A 531 -28.24 14.24 27.59
N ARG A 532 -28.84 13.42 26.71
CA ARG A 532 -30.00 13.78 25.85
C ARG A 532 -29.85 15.10 25.07
N GLY A 533 -28.61 15.53 24.78
CA GLY A 533 -28.31 16.79 24.08
C GLY A 533 -28.33 18.06 24.95
N THR A 534 -28.77 18.00 26.21
CA THR A 534 -28.90 19.17 27.11
C THR A 534 -27.57 19.62 27.71
N GLY A 535 -26.54 18.76 27.66
CA GLY A 535 -25.23 18.99 28.26
C GLY A 535 -25.21 18.78 29.79
N ILE A 536 -26.37 18.50 30.40
CA ILE A 536 -26.51 18.13 31.80
C ILE A 536 -26.68 16.62 31.83
N ALA A 537 -25.64 15.93 32.30
CA ALA A 537 -25.74 14.49 32.57
C ALA A 537 -26.77 14.27 33.67
N ASN A 538 -27.60 13.23 33.54
CA ASN A 538 -28.51 12.83 34.62
C ASN A 538 -27.65 12.45 35.84
N SER A 539 -27.70 13.25 36.92
CA SER A 539 -26.80 13.16 38.08
C SER A 539 -27.06 11.95 38.97
N ALA A 540 -28.13 11.20 38.73
CA ALA A 540 -28.33 9.89 39.34
C ALA A 540 -27.34 8.91 38.71
N ILE A 541 -26.22 8.64 39.39
CA ILE A 541 -25.24 7.62 39.02
C ILE A 541 -25.98 6.29 38.82
N ARG A 542 -26.28 5.96 37.56
CA ARG A 542 -26.81 4.65 37.21
C ARG A 542 -25.62 3.72 37.06
N TRP A 543 -25.57 2.72 37.91
CA TRP A 543 -24.60 1.64 37.82
C TRP A 543 -24.71 1.00 36.43
N ILE A 544 -23.59 0.51 35.90
CA ILE A 544 -23.55 -0.23 34.62
C ILE A 544 -24.64 -1.31 34.67
N THR A 545 -25.58 -1.29 33.73
CA THR A 545 -26.68 -2.27 33.73
C THR A 545 -26.14 -3.67 33.49
N MET A 546 -26.78 -4.70 34.06
CA MET A 546 -26.36 -6.10 33.85
C MET A 546 -26.15 -6.48 32.38
N PRO A 547 -27.03 -6.08 31.42
CA PRO A 547 -26.77 -6.32 29.99
C PRO A 547 -25.51 -5.65 29.46
N SER A 548 -25.21 -4.43 29.94
CA SER A 548 -23.98 -3.72 29.55
C SER A 548 -22.75 -4.41 30.09
N LEU A 549 -22.78 -4.86 31.36
CA LEU A 549 -21.70 -5.60 31.99
C LEU A 549 -21.43 -6.93 31.27
N VAL A 550 -22.49 -7.68 30.94
CA VAL A 550 -22.39 -8.95 30.20
C VAL A 550 -21.72 -8.71 28.83
N LEU A 551 -22.16 -7.70 28.06
CA LEU A 551 -21.54 -7.42 26.76
C LEU A 551 -20.09 -6.95 26.87
N ILE A 552 -19.73 -6.20 27.92
CA ILE A 552 -18.33 -5.83 28.18
C ILE A 552 -17.49 -7.08 28.44
N VAL A 553 -17.96 -7.99 29.30
CA VAL A 553 -17.26 -9.24 29.61
C VAL A 553 -17.12 -10.10 28.35
N VAL A 554 -18.19 -10.26 27.57
CA VAL A 554 -18.15 -11.03 26.31
C VAL A 554 -17.20 -10.37 25.29
N SER A 555 -17.19 -9.04 25.17
CA SER A 555 -16.24 -8.31 24.31
C SER A 555 -14.79 -8.56 24.72
N VAL A 556 -14.48 -8.47 26.03
CA VAL A 556 -13.13 -8.72 26.55
C VAL A 556 -12.71 -10.18 26.33
N VAL A 557 -13.58 -11.14 26.66
CA VAL A 557 -13.29 -12.57 26.44
C VAL A 557 -13.11 -12.87 24.95
N SER A 558 -13.97 -12.33 24.08
CA SER A 558 -13.83 -12.47 22.63
C SER A 558 -12.50 -11.88 22.12
N GLY A 559 -12.07 -10.75 22.66
CA GLY A 559 -10.78 -10.14 22.34
C GLY A 559 -9.59 -11.00 22.77
N ILE A 560 -9.63 -11.57 23.98
CA ILE A 560 -8.60 -12.48 24.49
C ILE A 560 -8.52 -13.75 23.64
N VAL A 561 -9.67 -14.37 23.35
CA VAL A 561 -9.73 -15.57 22.49
C VAL A 561 -9.15 -15.28 21.11
N LEU A 562 -9.57 -14.18 20.48
CA LEU A 562 -9.06 -13.79 19.16
C LEU A 562 -7.56 -13.50 19.19
N HIS A 563 -7.06 -12.84 20.24
CA HIS A 563 -5.63 -12.59 20.43
C HIS A 563 -4.82 -13.90 20.55
N ILE A 564 -5.29 -14.85 21.36
CA ILE A 564 -4.64 -16.16 21.53
C ILE A 564 -4.64 -16.92 20.19
N SER A 565 -5.78 -16.96 19.48
CA SER A 565 -5.88 -17.62 18.19
C SER A 565 -4.96 -17.00 17.14
N LEU A 566 -4.86 -15.66 17.09
CA LEU A 566 -3.93 -14.96 16.20
C LEU A 566 -2.48 -15.34 16.48
N HIS A 567 -2.08 -15.35 17.75
CA HIS A 567 -0.72 -15.70 18.16
C HIS A 567 -0.36 -17.16 17.87
N ASN A 568 -1.33 -18.08 18.04
CA ASN A 568 -1.14 -19.51 17.77
C ASN A 568 -0.94 -19.81 16.28
N GLU A 569 -1.67 -19.12 15.38
CA GLU A 569 -1.49 -19.28 13.92
C GLU A 569 -0.19 -18.64 13.42
N HIS A 570 0.17 -17.48 13.97
CA HIS A 570 1.37 -16.76 13.57
C HIS A 570 1.88 -15.84 14.69
N PRO A 571 3.12 -16.02 15.16
CA PRO A 571 3.66 -15.17 16.20
C PRO A 571 3.73 -13.72 15.71
N MET A 572 3.11 -12.82 16.47
CA MET A 572 3.16 -11.38 16.22
C MET A 572 4.49 -10.83 16.69
N MET A 573 5.50 -10.91 15.83
CA MET A 573 6.81 -10.29 16.10
C MET A 573 6.77 -8.83 15.67
N SER A 574 7.13 -7.92 16.57
CA SER A 574 7.41 -6.53 16.21
C SER A 574 8.68 -6.43 15.36
N SER A 575 8.97 -5.22 14.87
CA SER A 575 10.20 -4.98 14.13
C SER A 575 11.43 -5.14 15.04
N ALA A 576 11.33 -4.67 16.29
CA ALA A 576 12.31 -4.92 17.33
C ALA A 576 12.47 -6.42 17.65
N ASP A 577 11.38 -7.20 17.79
CA ASP A 577 11.46 -8.63 18.09
C ASP A 577 12.18 -9.41 16.97
N ARG A 578 11.89 -9.08 15.71
CA ARG A 578 12.60 -9.68 14.57
C ARG A 578 14.08 -9.31 14.58
N ALA A 579 14.41 -8.07 14.91
CA ALA A 579 15.81 -7.63 15.01
C ALA A 579 16.54 -8.34 16.15
N ALA A 580 15.90 -8.45 17.33
CA ALA A 580 16.43 -9.15 18.49
C ALA A 580 16.64 -10.64 18.18
N TRP A 581 15.68 -11.31 17.56
CA TRP A 581 15.82 -12.71 17.14
C TRP A 581 17.02 -12.93 16.20
N ARG A 582 17.18 -12.06 15.19
CA ARG A 582 18.32 -12.11 14.26
C ARG A 582 19.65 -11.82 14.97
N ALA A 583 19.66 -10.87 15.90
CA ALA A 583 20.84 -10.55 16.69
C ALA A 583 21.24 -11.72 17.59
N ASP A 584 20.28 -12.38 18.22
CA ASP A 584 20.53 -13.53 19.08
C ASP A 584 20.99 -14.76 18.28
N TYR A 585 20.42 -14.97 17.09
CA TYR A 585 20.93 -15.97 16.16
C TYR A 585 22.40 -15.71 15.82
N GLU A 586 22.74 -14.47 15.44
CA GLU A 586 24.12 -14.09 15.12
C GLU A 586 25.05 -14.25 16.34
N ARG A 587 24.67 -13.80 17.53
CA ARG A 587 25.50 -13.96 18.74
C ARG A 587 25.76 -15.42 19.09
N ASN A 588 24.72 -16.27 18.99
CA ASN A 588 24.81 -17.65 19.45
C ASN A 588 25.45 -18.58 18.42
N TYR A 589 25.28 -18.32 17.11
CA TYR A 589 25.65 -19.28 16.06
C TYR A 589 26.69 -18.75 15.07
N LEU A 590 27.13 -17.49 15.13
CA LEU A 590 28.14 -16.97 14.19
C LEU A 590 29.43 -17.79 14.17
N HIS A 591 29.82 -18.40 15.29
CA HIS A 591 30.99 -19.27 15.35
C HIS A 591 30.89 -20.51 14.44
N TRP A 592 29.69 -20.92 14.02
CA TRP A 592 29.49 -22.01 13.05
C TRP A 592 29.77 -21.60 11.60
N ALA A 593 29.94 -20.31 11.30
CA ALA A 593 30.22 -19.85 9.94
C ALA A 593 31.56 -20.39 9.40
N ASP A 594 32.54 -20.59 10.29
CA ASP A 594 33.88 -21.10 9.94
C ASP A 594 34.03 -22.60 10.19
N VAL A 595 33.00 -23.27 10.72
CA VAL A 595 33.03 -24.72 11.00
C VAL A 595 32.66 -25.48 9.73
N ALA A 596 33.44 -26.52 9.39
CA ALA A 596 33.13 -27.40 8.27
C ALA A 596 31.74 -28.05 8.46
N GLN A 597 30.85 -27.88 7.47
CA GLN A 597 29.51 -28.44 7.47
C GLN A 597 29.28 -29.24 6.17
N PRO A 598 28.50 -30.33 6.21
CA PRO A 598 28.16 -31.06 5.00
C PRO A 598 27.16 -30.24 4.18
N VAL A 599 27.10 -30.50 2.89
CA VAL A 599 26.12 -29.88 1.99
C VAL A 599 25.03 -30.86 1.61
N VAL A 600 23.84 -30.35 1.36
CA VAL A 600 22.72 -31.15 0.87
C VAL A 600 23.00 -31.52 -0.59
N THR A 601 23.05 -32.80 -0.93
CA THR A 601 23.34 -33.25 -2.30
C THR A 601 22.16 -33.94 -2.96
N ALA A 602 21.26 -34.53 -2.18
CA ALA A 602 20.04 -35.16 -2.68
C ALA A 602 18.84 -34.96 -1.73
N LEU A 603 17.65 -34.88 -2.30
CA LEU A 603 16.37 -34.79 -1.61
C LEU A 603 15.43 -35.91 -2.09
N ASP A 604 14.95 -36.74 -1.17
CA ASP A 604 13.79 -37.62 -1.38
C ASP A 604 12.63 -37.12 -0.52
N ASN A 605 11.61 -36.59 -1.20
CA ASN A 605 10.48 -35.91 -0.57
C ASN A 605 9.20 -36.73 -0.74
N LYS A 606 8.48 -36.94 0.35
CA LYS A 606 7.07 -37.36 0.32
C LYS A 606 6.20 -36.20 0.78
N VAL A 607 5.28 -35.79 -0.08
CA VAL A 607 4.43 -34.62 0.17
C VAL A 607 2.97 -35.00 -0.01
N ALA A 608 2.15 -34.72 1.00
CA ALA A 608 0.71 -34.92 0.93
C ALA A 608 -0.01 -33.58 1.10
N LEU A 609 -0.60 -33.09 0.01
CA LEU A 609 -1.37 -31.84 0.00
C LEU A 609 -2.85 -32.12 0.28
N PHE A 610 -3.45 -31.35 1.19
CA PHE A 610 -4.88 -31.43 1.53
C PHE A 610 -5.54 -30.04 1.36
N PRO A 611 -5.73 -29.56 0.10
CA PRO A 611 -6.14 -28.18 -0.16
C PRO A 611 -7.50 -27.80 0.44
N GLU A 612 -8.49 -28.71 0.40
CA GLU A 612 -9.83 -28.46 0.98
C GLU A 612 -9.80 -28.41 2.51
N GLN A 613 -9.03 -29.32 3.12
CA GLN A 613 -8.86 -29.36 4.57
C GLN A 613 -7.94 -28.24 5.09
N GLY A 614 -7.14 -27.62 4.21
CA GLY A 614 -6.28 -26.49 4.55
C GLY A 614 -4.99 -26.89 5.25
N PHE A 615 -4.39 -28.05 4.94
CA PHE A 615 -3.08 -28.42 5.46
C PHE A 615 -2.24 -29.21 4.44
N ALA A 616 -0.96 -29.39 4.75
CA ALA A 616 -0.02 -30.21 3.99
C ALA A 616 0.93 -30.92 4.95
N GLU A 617 1.30 -32.14 4.61
CA GLU A 617 2.23 -32.98 5.36
C GLU A 617 3.47 -33.26 4.51
N PHE A 618 4.63 -33.21 5.16
CA PHE A 618 5.93 -33.32 4.53
C PHE A 618 6.81 -34.29 5.30
N ASP A 619 7.42 -35.20 4.57
CA ASP A 619 8.51 -36.05 5.04
C ASP A 619 9.70 -35.87 4.08
N PHE A 620 10.75 -35.23 4.59
CA PHE A 620 11.98 -34.97 3.87
C PHE A 620 13.06 -35.96 4.30
N THR A 621 13.74 -36.55 3.31
CA THR A 621 15.00 -37.26 3.50
C THR A 621 16.09 -36.54 2.72
N MET A 622 17.01 -35.92 3.45
CA MET A 622 18.10 -35.11 2.89
C MET A 622 19.41 -35.87 3.02
N THR A 623 20.06 -36.17 1.89
CA THR A 623 21.41 -36.74 1.88
C THR A 623 22.40 -35.61 2.06
N LEU A 624 23.19 -35.67 3.14
CA LEU A 624 24.22 -34.70 3.47
C LEU A 624 25.58 -35.30 3.11
N THR A 625 26.36 -34.62 2.28
CA THR A 625 27.70 -35.06 1.86
C THR A 625 28.76 -34.12 2.42
N ASN A 626 29.80 -34.68 3.03
CA ASN A 626 30.97 -33.90 3.39
C ASN A 626 31.80 -33.60 2.13
N GLN A 627 31.70 -32.39 1.60
CA GLN A 627 32.52 -31.91 0.48
C GLN A 627 33.75 -31.10 0.94
N THR A 628 34.03 -31.08 2.24
CA THR A 628 35.19 -30.41 2.82
C THR A 628 36.36 -31.38 2.92
N ASP A 629 37.57 -30.85 3.12
CA ASP A 629 38.78 -31.66 3.33
C ASP A 629 38.98 -32.10 4.79
N GLN A 630 38.04 -31.76 5.68
CA GLN A 630 38.09 -32.05 7.12
C GLN A 630 37.03 -33.06 7.53
N ALA A 631 37.31 -33.86 8.56
CA ALA A 631 36.28 -34.68 9.19
C ALA A 631 35.30 -33.79 9.96
N ILE A 632 34.01 -34.11 9.91
CA ILE A 632 32.96 -33.35 10.58
C ILE A 632 32.44 -34.18 11.76
N ASP A 633 32.57 -33.65 12.97
CA ASP A 633 32.11 -34.31 14.21
C ASP A 633 30.71 -33.85 14.63
N SER A 634 30.32 -32.63 14.24
CA SER A 634 29.06 -32.02 14.65
C SER A 634 28.40 -31.24 13.53
N ILE A 635 27.07 -31.31 13.46
CA ILE A 635 26.27 -30.69 12.40
C ILE A 635 25.22 -29.78 13.04
N LEU A 636 25.20 -28.52 12.60
CA LEU A 636 24.14 -27.56 12.92
C LEU A 636 23.03 -27.70 11.88
N ILE A 637 21.80 -27.93 12.35
CA ILE A 637 20.59 -27.95 11.54
C ILE A 637 19.68 -26.83 12.05
N GLY A 638 19.36 -25.86 11.19
CA GLY A 638 18.60 -24.66 11.57
C GLY A 638 17.30 -24.52 10.79
N GLY A 639 16.21 -24.19 11.48
CA GLY A 639 14.96 -23.73 10.87
C GLY A 639 14.71 -22.25 11.14
N TYR A 640 13.72 -21.69 10.44
CA TYR A 640 13.21 -20.36 10.78
C TYR A 640 12.26 -20.44 11.98
N SER A 641 12.20 -19.38 12.80
CA SER A 641 11.48 -19.39 14.08
C SER A 641 9.99 -19.71 14.01
N THR A 642 9.34 -19.44 12.87
CA THR A 642 7.90 -19.67 12.70
C THR A 642 7.58 -21.08 12.22
N VAL A 643 8.57 -21.92 11.94
CA VAL A 643 8.40 -23.28 11.42
C VAL A 643 8.54 -24.26 12.57
N LYS A 644 7.56 -25.16 12.72
CA LYS A 644 7.59 -26.22 13.73
C LYS A 644 7.84 -27.57 13.04
N TYR A 645 8.95 -28.21 13.37
CA TYR A 645 9.24 -29.57 12.93
C TYR A 645 8.58 -30.56 13.86
N SER A 646 7.89 -31.55 13.30
CA SER A 646 7.31 -32.66 14.07
C SER A 646 8.39 -33.64 14.52
N SER A 647 9.40 -33.88 13.67
CA SER A 647 10.60 -34.61 14.02
C SER A 647 11.80 -34.12 13.21
N VAL A 648 12.98 -34.15 13.83
CA VAL A 648 14.28 -33.93 13.20
C VAL A 648 15.20 -35.02 13.72
N SER A 649 15.74 -35.85 12.83
CA SER A 649 16.64 -36.94 13.21
C SER A 649 17.75 -37.10 12.20
N LEU A 650 18.97 -37.28 12.68
CA LEU A 650 20.15 -37.46 11.86
C LEU A 650 20.72 -38.86 12.10
N HIS A 651 21.06 -39.57 11.02
CA HIS A 651 21.57 -40.93 11.11
C HIS A 651 22.93 -40.98 11.84
N ASN A 652 23.08 -41.93 12.77
CA ASN A 652 24.28 -42.12 13.61
C ASN A 652 24.73 -40.84 14.35
N ALA A 653 23.77 -40.06 14.83
CA ALA A 653 24.04 -38.84 15.60
C ALA A 653 23.12 -38.72 16.80
N GLU A 654 23.62 -38.06 17.84
CA GLU A 654 22.84 -37.70 19.03
C GLU A 654 22.60 -36.20 19.05
N LEU A 655 21.37 -35.79 19.39
CA LEU A 655 21.02 -34.38 19.56
C LEU A 655 21.61 -33.88 20.88
N THR A 656 22.55 -32.94 20.80
CA THR A 656 23.30 -32.41 21.96
C THR A 656 22.77 -31.08 22.45
N GLU A 657 22.31 -30.21 21.54
CA GLU A 657 21.71 -28.92 21.86
C GLU A 657 20.48 -28.68 21.00
N HIS A 658 19.44 -28.10 21.59
CA HIS A 658 18.25 -27.65 20.88
C HIS A 658 17.76 -26.32 21.46
N SER A 659 17.69 -25.30 20.61
CA SER A 659 17.11 -23.99 20.95
C SER A 659 15.74 -23.86 20.30
N GLU A 660 14.66 -24.02 21.07
CA GLU A 660 13.29 -23.88 20.56
C GLU A 660 13.04 -22.45 20.02
N ARG A 661 13.54 -21.42 20.70
CA ARG A 661 13.34 -20.01 20.32
C ARG A 661 14.03 -19.65 19.00
N LEU A 662 15.23 -20.18 18.77
CA LEU A 662 16.01 -19.91 17.54
C LEU A 662 15.79 -21.00 16.48
N ASN A 663 15.07 -22.08 16.83
CA ASN A 663 14.82 -23.27 16.01
C ASN A 663 16.11 -23.89 15.46
N GLN A 664 17.09 -24.14 16.33
CA GLN A 664 18.41 -24.67 15.97
C GLN A 664 18.68 -25.98 16.71
N TYR A 665 19.27 -26.96 16.01
CA TYR A 665 19.56 -28.30 16.49
C TYR A 665 21.04 -28.59 16.24
N VAL A 666 21.78 -28.98 17.27
CA VAL A 666 23.19 -29.39 17.15
C VAL A 666 23.30 -30.88 17.38
N PHE A 667 23.71 -31.61 16.35
CA PHE A 667 23.93 -33.04 16.40
C PHE A 667 25.42 -33.35 16.53
N SER A 668 25.77 -34.24 17.45
CA SER A 668 27.11 -34.85 17.52
C SER A 668 27.06 -36.22 16.87
N LEU A 669 27.94 -36.46 15.90
CA LEU A 669 28.04 -37.73 15.20
C LEU A 669 28.76 -38.77 16.06
N SER A 670 28.24 -39.99 16.12
CA SER A 670 28.90 -41.09 16.84
C SER A 670 30.20 -41.51 16.14
N THR A 671 30.26 -41.32 14.83
CA THR A 671 31.46 -41.50 13.99
C THR A 671 31.64 -40.25 13.14
N PRO A 672 32.83 -39.61 13.17
CA PRO A 672 33.11 -38.43 12.34
C PRO A 672 32.79 -38.69 10.87
N LEU A 673 32.11 -37.74 10.21
CA LEU A 673 31.79 -37.83 8.80
C LEU A 673 33.03 -37.43 7.98
N MET A 674 33.71 -38.40 7.39
CA MET A 674 34.94 -38.17 6.63
C MET A 674 34.66 -37.47 5.28
N PRO A 675 35.65 -36.77 4.69
CA PRO A 675 35.54 -36.22 3.34
C PRO A 675 34.98 -37.23 2.33
N GLY A 676 33.99 -36.81 1.56
CA GLY A 676 33.26 -37.64 0.58
C GLY A 676 32.21 -38.59 1.15
N GLN A 677 32.12 -38.77 2.48
CA GLN A 677 31.08 -39.60 3.09
C GLN A 677 29.73 -38.88 3.17
N ASN A 678 28.67 -39.70 3.22
CA ASN A 678 27.29 -39.26 3.31
C ASN A 678 26.65 -39.64 4.64
N THR A 679 25.73 -38.81 5.12
CA THR A 679 24.75 -39.16 6.16
C THR A 679 23.34 -38.72 5.71
N SER A 680 22.31 -39.14 6.44
CA SER A 680 20.91 -38.87 6.12
C SER A 680 20.23 -38.10 7.24
N LEU A 681 19.61 -36.98 6.89
CA LEU A 681 18.75 -36.18 7.76
C LEU A 681 17.28 -36.42 7.40
N HIS A 682 16.49 -36.87 8.37
CA HIS A 682 15.05 -37.05 8.22
C HIS A 682 14.31 -35.97 9.01
N VAL A 683 13.37 -35.31 8.33
CA VAL A 683 12.59 -34.21 8.90
C VAL A 683 11.13 -34.40 8.50
N SER A 684 10.23 -34.36 9.48
CA SER A 684 8.79 -34.32 9.22
C SER A 684 8.20 -33.02 9.72
N LEU A 685 7.23 -32.46 8.98
CA LEU A 685 6.46 -31.31 9.43
C LEU A 685 5.06 -31.31 8.84
N ARG A 686 4.18 -30.57 9.53
CA ARG A 686 2.82 -30.31 9.08
C ARG A 686 2.62 -28.80 8.97
N GLN A 687 2.23 -28.34 7.79
CA GLN A 687 1.91 -26.95 7.52
C GLN A 687 0.40 -26.77 7.43
N GLU A 688 -0.14 -25.88 8.25
CA GLU A 688 -1.58 -25.54 8.24
C GLU A 688 -1.82 -24.18 7.59
N ARG A 689 -3.02 -24.01 7.00
CA ARG A 689 -3.51 -22.75 6.47
C ARG A 689 -3.81 -21.80 7.63
N ARG A 690 -3.36 -20.56 7.50
CA ARG A 690 -3.77 -19.46 8.38
C ARG A 690 -5.19 -19.03 8.04
N THR A 691 -6.07 -18.92 9.04
CA THR A 691 -7.48 -18.54 8.84
C THR A 691 -7.78 -17.12 9.31
N LEU A 692 -7.01 -16.62 10.28
CA LEU A 692 -7.15 -15.28 10.84
C LEU A 692 -6.21 -14.24 10.21
N TRP A 693 -5.26 -14.70 9.40
CA TRP A 693 -4.34 -13.87 8.63
C TRP A 693 -4.64 -13.99 7.14
N PRO A 694 -4.45 -12.92 6.36
CA PRO A 694 -4.52 -13.02 4.90
C PRO A 694 -3.46 -13.99 4.35
N ALA A 695 -3.80 -14.66 3.26
CA ALA A 695 -2.88 -15.48 2.49
C ALA A 695 -1.68 -14.63 2.05
N SER A 696 -0.49 -15.20 2.12
CA SER A 696 0.74 -14.54 1.73
C SER A 696 1.69 -15.52 1.05
N MET A 697 2.40 -15.05 0.02
CA MET A 697 3.48 -15.82 -0.57
C MET A 697 4.60 -16.01 0.47
N HIS A 698 5.31 -17.14 0.53
CA HIS A 698 5.32 -18.26 -0.42
C HIS A 698 4.63 -19.53 0.12
N HIS A 699 3.69 -19.38 1.06
CA HIS A 699 3.02 -20.52 1.72
C HIS A 699 1.51 -20.35 1.71
N ILE A 700 0.88 -20.85 0.64
CA ILE A 700 -0.55 -20.74 0.38
C ILE A 700 -1.13 -22.15 0.29
N ILE A 701 -2.19 -22.42 1.06
CA ILE A 701 -2.94 -23.69 1.00
C ILE A 701 -4.42 -23.38 0.84
N HIS A 702 -4.90 -23.37 -0.40
CA HIS A 702 -6.32 -23.22 -0.74
C HIS A 702 -6.70 -24.22 -1.84
N SER A 703 -7.98 -24.58 -1.89
CA SER A 703 -8.51 -25.47 -2.91
C SER A 703 -8.37 -24.91 -4.33
N GLY A 704 -8.50 -23.60 -4.52
CA GLY A 704 -8.25 -22.98 -5.84
C GLY A 704 -6.78 -22.98 -6.27
N PHE A 705 -5.84 -22.91 -5.31
CA PHE A 705 -4.41 -22.85 -5.55
C PHE A 705 -3.63 -23.13 -4.26
N THR A 706 -2.78 -24.15 -4.30
CA THR A 706 -1.82 -24.45 -3.24
C THR A 706 -0.41 -24.27 -3.78
N TYR A 707 0.42 -23.52 -3.07
CA TYR A 707 1.82 -23.26 -3.39
C TYR A 707 2.63 -23.21 -2.09
N LEU A 708 3.61 -24.10 -1.99
CA LEU A 708 4.49 -24.23 -0.84
C LEU A 708 5.94 -24.25 -1.32
N ARG A 709 6.70 -23.23 -0.94
CA ARG A 709 8.14 -23.17 -1.21
C ARG A 709 8.93 -23.76 -0.04
N GLY A 710 9.93 -24.58 -0.36
CA GLY A 710 10.85 -25.17 0.61
C GLY A 710 11.51 -24.15 1.52
N ILE A 711 11.86 -22.95 1.05
CA ILE A 711 12.44 -21.90 1.91
C ILE A 711 11.34 -20.95 2.41
N PRO A 712 11.20 -20.70 3.73
CA PRO A 712 12.03 -21.21 4.85
C PRO A 712 11.49 -22.47 5.58
N MET A 713 10.60 -23.28 4.98
CA MET A 713 10.03 -24.48 5.63
C MET A 713 11.07 -25.58 5.91
N MET A 714 11.94 -25.89 4.96
CA MET A 714 12.98 -26.88 5.10
C MET A 714 14.10 -26.35 6.00
N PRO A 715 14.73 -27.24 6.79
CA PRO A 715 15.89 -26.85 7.56
C PRO A 715 17.10 -26.60 6.67
N VAL A 716 17.97 -25.72 7.15
CA VAL A 716 19.24 -25.34 6.55
C VAL A 716 20.36 -26.01 7.34
N VAL A 717 21.37 -26.51 6.64
CA VAL A 717 22.57 -27.07 7.27
C VAL A 717 23.60 -25.97 7.47
N GLY A 718 24.18 -25.89 8.66
CA GLY A 718 25.17 -24.90 9.02
C GLY A 718 24.60 -23.52 9.33
N PHE A 719 25.50 -22.54 9.40
CA PHE A 719 25.15 -21.15 9.67
C PHE A 719 24.50 -20.48 8.45
N ASN A 720 23.34 -19.86 8.66
CA ASN A 720 22.59 -19.16 7.63
C ASN A 720 22.86 -17.65 7.69
N HIS A 721 23.67 -17.15 6.76
CA HIS A 721 23.98 -15.72 6.64
C HIS A 721 22.74 -14.83 6.43
N GLY A 722 21.65 -15.38 5.86
CA GLY A 722 20.38 -14.68 5.66
C GLY A 722 19.62 -14.38 6.96
N TYR A 723 19.97 -15.04 8.07
CA TYR A 723 19.37 -14.77 9.39
C TYR A 723 20.10 -13.67 10.18
N ARG A 724 21.21 -13.12 9.66
CA ARG A 724 21.92 -12.00 10.29
C ARG A 724 21.10 -10.71 10.29
N LEU A 725 21.36 -9.84 11.26
CA LEU A 725 20.75 -8.52 11.30
C LEU A 725 21.44 -7.59 10.29
N ARG A 726 20.79 -7.30 9.17
CA ARG A 726 21.41 -6.57 8.04
C ARG A 726 21.51 -5.05 8.18
N ASN A 727 20.59 -4.40 8.90
CA ASN A 727 20.53 -2.95 9.02
C ASN A 727 21.52 -2.46 10.09
N ASN A 728 22.50 -1.64 9.69
CA ASN A 728 23.61 -1.20 10.57
C ASN A 728 23.16 -0.36 11.77
N GLU A 729 22.08 0.42 11.66
CA GLU A 729 21.53 1.16 12.81
C GLU A 729 21.04 0.19 13.88
N ARG A 730 20.23 -0.79 13.46
CA ARG A 730 19.72 -1.82 14.37
C ARG A 730 20.81 -2.73 14.89
N ARG A 731 21.89 -2.94 14.13
CA ARG A 731 23.08 -3.66 14.62
C ARG A 731 23.72 -2.90 15.77
N ALA A 732 23.92 -1.58 15.63
CA ALA A 732 24.46 -0.74 16.69
C ALA A 732 23.55 -0.76 17.94
N ASP A 733 22.23 -0.65 17.78
CA ASP A 733 21.26 -0.76 18.88
C ASP A 733 21.33 -2.11 19.61
N ASN A 734 21.71 -3.16 18.89
CA ASN A 734 21.90 -4.50 19.41
C ASN A 734 23.37 -4.81 19.79
N GLY A 735 24.27 -3.82 19.82
CA GLY A 735 25.68 -4.03 20.17
C GLY A 735 26.44 -4.98 19.23
N LEU A 736 25.99 -5.11 17.98
CA LEU A 736 26.65 -5.87 16.93
C LEU A 736 27.57 -4.95 16.10
N ALA A 737 28.71 -5.47 15.68
CA ALA A 737 29.63 -4.77 14.79
C ALA A 737 28.96 -4.42 13.46
N GLU A 738 29.28 -3.28 12.88
CA GLU A 738 28.75 -2.84 11.58
C GLU A 738 29.00 -3.90 10.49
N MET A 739 27.99 -4.18 9.67
CA MET A 739 28.15 -5.02 8.49
C MET A 739 28.58 -4.16 7.30
N LYS A 740 29.72 -4.49 6.71
CA LYS A 740 30.21 -3.85 5.49
C LYS A 740 29.88 -4.76 4.32
N TYR A 741 29.06 -4.27 3.39
CA TYR A 741 28.80 -4.96 2.14
C TYR A 741 29.87 -4.55 1.14
N ILE A 742 30.50 -5.53 0.50
CA ILE A 742 31.48 -5.25 -0.55
C ILE A 742 30.69 -5.07 -1.84
N LYS A 743 30.87 -3.91 -2.48
CA LYS A 743 30.16 -3.63 -3.74
C LYS A 743 30.65 -4.59 -4.81
N PRO A 744 29.78 -5.16 -5.67
CA PRO A 744 30.18 -6.05 -6.74
C PRO A 744 31.36 -5.56 -7.60
N SER A 745 31.32 -4.29 -8.00
CA SER A 745 32.42 -3.62 -8.74
C SER A 745 33.78 -3.61 -8.03
N SER A 746 33.79 -3.74 -6.71
CA SER A 746 35.00 -3.79 -5.87
C SER A 746 35.44 -5.20 -5.50
N LEU A 747 34.70 -6.24 -5.91
CA LEU A 747 35.09 -7.62 -5.68
C LEU A 747 36.40 -7.92 -6.42
N SER A 748 37.46 -8.16 -5.65
CA SER A 748 38.68 -8.73 -6.18
C SER A 748 38.42 -10.18 -6.62
N PHE A 749 39.20 -10.66 -7.59
CA PHE A 749 39.10 -12.04 -8.04
C PHE A 749 39.24 -13.04 -6.88
N GLU A 750 40.14 -12.78 -5.94
CA GLU A 750 40.39 -13.62 -4.76
C GLU A 750 39.21 -13.65 -3.78
N HIS A 751 38.57 -12.50 -3.51
CA HIS A 751 37.42 -12.43 -2.60
C HIS A 751 36.21 -13.20 -3.16
N SER A 752 36.00 -13.13 -4.48
CA SER A 752 34.90 -13.85 -5.15
C SER A 752 35.03 -15.37 -5.06
N ILE A 753 36.26 -15.91 -4.94
CA ILE A 753 36.49 -17.35 -4.87
C ILE A 753 36.10 -17.93 -3.52
N GLN A 754 36.24 -17.17 -2.43
CA GLN A 754 36.11 -17.69 -1.08
C GLN A 754 34.63 -17.86 -0.65
N GLU A 755 33.74 -17.00 -1.14
CA GLU A 755 32.32 -16.97 -0.78
C GLU A 755 31.37 -17.59 -1.83
N ALA A 756 31.84 -17.80 -3.08
CA ALA A 756 30.99 -18.27 -4.17
C ALA A 756 30.82 -19.80 -4.16
N ARG A 757 29.60 -20.29 -3.91
CA ARG A 757 29.29 -21.74 -3.98
C ARG A 757 27.92 -21.99 -4.57
N TYR A 758 27.84 -22.95 -5.49
CA TYR A 758 26.56 -23.45 -5.99
C TYR A 758 25.86 -24.31 -4.94
N ASP A 759 24.62 -23.98 -4.60
CA ASP A 759 23.75 -24.83 -3.77
C ASP A 759 22.80 -25.63 -4.69
N ARG A 760 23.21 -26.84 -5.07
CA ARG A 760 22.50 -27.69 -6.01
C ARG A 760 22.23 -29.09 -5.48
N VAL A 761 21.02 -29.58 -5.74
CA VAL A 761 20.52 -30.88 -5.26
C VAL A 761 19.93 -31.71 -6.40
N SER A 762 20.08 -33.03 -6.35
CA SER A 762 19.21 -33.94 -7.09
C SER A 762 17.94 -34.18 -6.28
N MET A 763 16.78 -34.17 -6.92
CA MET A 763 15.50 -34.26 -6.22
C MET A 763 14.62 -35.35 -6.82
N ARG A 764 14.09 -36.21 -5.94
CA ARG A 764 12.97 -37.11 -6.18
C ARG A 764 11.83 -36.70 -5.27
N THR A 765 10.62 -36.54 -5.82
CA THR A 765 9.44 -36.15 -5.04
C THR A 765 8.26 -37.04 -5.41
N VAL A 766 7.69 -37.72 -4.42
CA VAL A 766 6.36 -38.32 -4.51
C VAL A 766 5.36 -37.37 -3.87
N ILE A 767 4.51 -36.76 -4.68
CA ILE A 767 3.52 -35.78 -4.23
C ILE A 767 2.10 -36.28 -4.46
N SER A 768 1.25 -36.16 -3.46
CA SER A 768 -0.17 -36.49 -3.56
C SER A 768 -1.06 -35.27 -3.32
N THR A 769 -2.19 -35.24 -4.02
CA THR A 769 -3.25 -34.24 -3.82
C THR A 769 -4.63 -34.88 -3.99
N GLN A 770 -5.69 -34.11 -3.78
CA GLN A 770 -7.06 -34.57 -3.95
C GLN A 770 -7.41 -34.90 -5.40
N ALA A 771 -8.38 -35.78 -5.61
CA ALA A 771 -8.89 -36.09 -6.94
C ALA A 771 -9.36 -34.83 -7.69
N GLY A 772 -9.11 -34.78 -9.00
CA GLY A 772 -9.41 -33.62 -9.84
C GLY A 772 -8.34 -32.52 -9.84
N HIS A 773 -7.35 -32.59 -8.93
CA HIS A 773 -6.19 -31.71 -8.96
C HIS A 773 -4.99 -32.36 -9.67
N THR A 774 -4.11 -31.50 -10.17
CA THR A 774 -2.76 -31.87 -10.59
C THR A 774 -1.77 -31.33 -9.58
N ALA A 775 -0.86 -32.19 -9.11
CA ALA A 775 0.27 -31.76 -8.27
C ALA A 775 1.52 -31.60 -9.13
N LEU A 776 2.28 -30.53 -8.88
CA LEU A 776 3.45 -30.12 -9.66
C LEU A 776 4.62 -29.88 -8.70
N THR A 777 5.81 -30.24 -9.14
CA THR A 777 7.11 -29.99 -8.50
C THR A 777 8.19 -29.98 -9.58
N GLN A 778 9.44 -29.71 -9.22
CA GLN A 778 10.55 -29.77 -10.17
C GLN A 778 10.89 -31.21 -10.58
N GLY A 779 11.42 -31.37 -11.79
CA GLY A 779 11.78 -32.66 -12.36
C GLY A 779 10.88 -33.10 -13.53
N ALA A 780 11.29 -34.17 -14.20
CA ALA A 780 10.46 -34.88 -15.17
C ALA A 780 9.41 -35.72 -14.42
N LEU A 781 8.21 -35.84 -14.98
CA LEU A 781 7.19 -36.74 -14.44
C LEU A 781 7.58 -38.18 -14.79
N VAL A 782 7.81 -39.00 -13.76
CA VAL A 782 8.18 -40.42 -13.89
C VAL A 782 6.93 -41.29 -13.95
N ASP A 783 5.99 -41.07 -13.03
CA ASP A 783 4.73 -41.83 -12.97
C ASP A 783 3.60 -40.98 -12.34
N SER A 784 2.35 -41.36 -12.61
CA SER A 784 1.17 -40.81 -11.95
C SER A 784 0.08 -41.85 -11.79
N TRP A 785 -0.45 -42.01 -10.59
CA TRP A 785 -1.46 -43.02 -10.27
C TRP A 785 -2.50 -42.51 -9.28
N GLN A 786 -3.65 -43.17 -9.22
CA GLN A 786 -4.70 -42.87 -8.26
C GLN A 786 -4.79 -43.96 -7.20
N GLN A 787 -4.87 -43.57 -5.93
CA GLN A 787 -5.00 -44.50 -4.81
C GLN A 787 -5.76 -43.83 -3.67
N ASN A 788 -6.71 -44.56 -3.06
CA ASN A 788 -7.50 -44.09 -1.91
C ASN A 788 -8.17 -42.72 -2.11
N GLY A 789 -8.69 -42.46 -3.32
CA GLY A 789 -9.34 -41.19 -3.67
C GLY A 789 -8.39 -39.99 -3.82
N ARG A 790 -7.08 -40.23 -3.89
CA ARG A 790 -6.04 -39.21 -4.09
C ARG A 790 -5.26 -39.49 -5.38
N HIS A 791 -4.71 -38.44 -5.98
CA HIS A 791 -3.85 -38.52 -7.15
C HIS A 791 -2.40 -38.32 -6.71
N TYR A 792 -1.53 -39.26 -7.09
CA TYR A 792 -0.10 -39.26 -6.81
C TYR A 792 0.68 -39.00 -8.08
N PHE A 793 1.81 -38.32 -7.93
CA PHE A 793 2.75 -38.02 -8.98
C PHE A 793 4.17 -38.21 -8.46
N GLU A 794 4.99 -38.91 -9.22
CA GLU A 794 6.41 -39.06 -8.95
C GLU A 794 7.22 -38.22 -9.94
N TYR A 795 8.06 -37.35 -9.41
CA TYR A 795 8.93 -36.48 -10.20
C TYR A 795 10.38 -36.71 -9.82
N GLU A 796 11.26 -36.67 -10.82
CA GLU A 796 12.70 -36.82 -10.65
C GLU A 796 13.47 -35.84 -11.54
N THR A 797 14.47 -35.18 -10.97
CA THR A 797 15.34 -34.25 -11.70
C THR A 797 16.42 -35.02 -12.46
N ALA A 798 16.53 -34.81 -13.77
CA ALA A 798 17.59 -35.41 -14.58
C ALA A 798 19.00 -34.89 -14.22
N GLU A 799 19.09 -33.65 -13.77
CA GLU A 799 20.33 -33.01 -13.32
C GLU A 799 20.11 -32.27 -12.00
N ARG A 800 21.20 -31.89 -11.32
CA ARG A 800 21.11 -31.12 -10.08
C ARG A 800 20.60 -29.70 -10.35
N ILE A 801 19.58 -29.31 -9.60
CA ILE A 801 18.93 -27.99 -9.67
C ILE A 801 19.24 -27.17 -8.41
N SER A 802 19.04 -25.85 -8.46
CA SER A 802 19.13 -24.99 -7.27
C SER A 802 18.25 -25.53 -6.14
N ASN A 803 18.74 -25.50 -4.90
CA ASN A 803 18.08 -26.05 -3.71
C ASN A 803 16.89 -25.20 -3.21
N ILE A 804 15.86 -25.06 -4.05
CA ILE A 804 14.63 -24.32 -3.77
C ILE A 804 13.42 -25.19 -4.16
N PRO A 805 13.25 -26.37 -3.54
CA PRO A 805 12.15 -27.27 -3.88
C PRO A 805 10.79 -26.59 -3.67
N THR A 806 9.83 -26.93 -4.51
CA THR A 806 8.52 -26.28 -4.55
C THR A 806 7.43 -27.28 -4.87
N TRP A 807 6.32 -27.18 -4.16
CA TRP A 807 5.18 -28.06 -4.34
C TRP A 807 3.92 -27.23 -4.61
N ILE A 808 3.22 -27.56 -5.70
CA ILE A 808 2.03 -26.86 -6.16
C ILE A 808 0.89 -27.85 -6.35
N SER A 809 -0.34 -27.44 -6.05
CA SER A 809 -1.54 -28.15 -6.50
C SER A 809 -2.55 -27.19 -7.08
N VAL A 810 -3.07 -27.54 -8.26
CA VAL A 810 -4.05 -26.74 -9.00
C VAL A 810 -5.21 -27.61 -9.51
N PRO A 811 -6.45 -27.06 -9.58
CA PRO A 811 -7.63 -27.75 -10.08
C PRO A 811 -7.83 -27.62 -11.61
N PHE A 812 -6.85 -27.10 -12.34
CA PHE A 812 -6.96 -26.83 -13.78
C PHE A 812 -5.88 -27.55 -14.59
N ALA A 813 -6.24 -27.95 -15.82
CA ALA A 813 -5.36 -28.65 -16.75
C ALA A 813 -4.37 -27.71 -17.44
N SER A 814 -3.24 -28.26 -17.90
CA SER A 814 -2.25 -27.53 -18.69
C SER A 814 -2.61 -27.46 -20.17
N GLN A 815 -2.14 -26.40 -20.82
CA GLN A 815 -1.79 -26.42 -22.24
C GLN A 815 -0.31 -26.76 -22.39
N SER A 816 0.08 -27.41 -23.48
CA SER A 816 1.46 -27.87 -23.69
C SER A 816 1.98 -27.58 -25.09
N ASP A 817 3.28 -27.39 -25.20
CA ASP A 817 4.07 -27.37 -26.44
C ASP A 817 5.42 -28.07 -26.17
N GLN A 818 6.24 -28.25 -27.19
CA GLN A 818 7.53 -28.92 -27.09
C GLN A 818 8.59 -28.19 -27.91
N VAL A 819 9.82 -28.17 -27.39
CA VAL A 819 11.03 -27.67 -28.06
C VAL A 819 12.14 -28.70 -27.90
N GLY A 820 12.50 -29.39 -28.97
CA GLY A 820 13.38 -30.57 -28.90
C GLY A 820 12.84 -31.60 -27.91
N ASP A 821 13.63 -31.94 -26.89
CA ASP A 821 13.25 -32.88 -25.82
C ASP A 821 12.56 -32.20 -24.61
N VAL A 822 12.35 -30.88 -24.66
CA VAL A 822 11.83 -30.11 -23.52
C VAL A 822 10.32 -29.95 -23.65
N SER A 823 9.59 -30.51 -22.68
CA SER A 823 8.15 -30.29 -22.57
C SER A 823 7.83 -28.96 -21.88
N LEU A 824 7.07 -28.10 -22.55
CA LEU A 824 6.62 -26.81 -22.05
C LEU A 824 5.15 -26.92 -21.63
N LEU A 825 4.81 -26.52 -20.40
CA LEU A 825 3.44 -26.59 -19.89
C LEU A 825 3.01 -25.27 -19.27
N VAL A 826 1.78 -24.83 -19.55
CA VAL A 826 1.17 -23.64 -18.95
C VAL A 826 -0.15 -24.03 -18.28
N TYR A 827 -0.24 -23.80 -16.97
CA TYR A 827 -1.42 -24.06 -16.15
C TYR A 827 -2.12 -22.74 -15.81
N SER A 828 -3.39 -22.60 -16.19
CA SER A 828 -4.20 -21.40 -15.90
C SER A 828 -5.65 -21.77 -15.62
N PRO A 829 -6.33 -21.08 -14.69
CA PRO A 829 -7.77 -21.28 -14.46
C PRO A 829 -8.62 -20.78 -15.63
N MET A 830 -8.10 -19.86 -16.46
CA MET A 830 -8.79 -19.32 -17.63
C MET A 830 -8.21 -19.88 -18.93
N LYS A 831 -9.10 -20.32 -19.83
CA LYS A 831 -8.75 -20.72 -21.20
C LYS A 831 -8.85 -19.49 -22.11
N THR A 832 -7.82 -18.66 -22.11
CA THR A 832 -7.63 -17.52 -23.03
C THR A 832 -6.49 -17.80 -24.02
N ASP A 833 -6.28 -16.89 -24.98
CA ASP A 833 -5.12 -16.87 -25.87
C ASP A 833 -3.80 -16.70 -25.10
N ALA A 834 -3.84 -16.13 -23.89
CA ALA A 834 -2.67 -15.86 -23.07
C ALA A 834 -1.81 -17.11 -22.80
N SER A 835 -2.42 -18.28 -22.61
CA SER A 835 -1.66 -19.52 -22.40
C SER A 835 -0.83 -19.89 -23.63
N GLN A 836 -1.34 -19.63 -24.84
CA GLN A 836 -0.60 -19.85 -26.09
C GLN A 836 0.54 -18.83 -26.24
N ILE A 837 0.29 -17.57 -25.87
CA ILE A 837 1.31 -16.52 -25.90
C ILE A 837 2.44 -16.82 -24.91
N ASN A 838 2.10 -17.29 -23.71
CA ASN A 838 3.08 -17.72 -22.71
C ASN A 838 3.88 -18.95 -23.18
N LEU A 839 3.21 -19.97 -23.75
CA LEU A 839 3.91 -21.13 -24.35
C LEU A 839 4.87 -20.71 -25.45
N LEU A 840 4.45 -19.77 -26.28
CA LEU A 840 5.24 -19.27 -27.39
C LEU A 840 6.45 -18.46 -26.94
N ALA A 841 6.29 -17.60 -25.92
CA ALA A 841 7.41 -16.91 -25.29
C ALA A 841 8.42 -17.89 -24.65
N MET A 842 7.92 -18.92 -23.96
CA MET A 842 8.75 -19.98 -23.40
C MET A 842 9.53 -20.69 -24.51
N LYS A 843 8.86 -21.03 -25.61
CA LYS A 843 9.43 -21.71 -26.76
C LYS A 843 10.54 -20.91 -27.41
N ASP A 844 10.23 -19.67 -27.83
CA ASP A 844 11.17 -18.78 -28.49
C ASP A 844 12.42 -18.53 -27.61
N THR A 845 12.21 -18.38 -26.30
CA THR A 845 13.31 -18.13 -25.34
C THR A 845 14.18 -19.37 -25.11
N VAL A 846 13.56 -20.56 -24.92
CA VAL A 846 14.29 -21.82 -24.71
C VAL A 846 15.09 -22.18 -25.95
N GLU A 847 14.50 -22.04 -27.14
CA GLU A 847 15.17 -22.31 -28.42
C GLU A 847 16.37 -21.37 -28.60
N TRP A 848 16.16 -20.06 -28.46
CA TRP A 848 17.23 -19.09 -28.66
C TRP A 848 18.38 -19.24 -27.66
N LEU A 849 18.09 -19.39 -26.36
CA LEU A 849 19.15 -19.55 -25.34
C LEU A 849 19.88 -20.89 -25.49
N SER A 850 19.19 -21.95 -25.89
CA SER A 850 19.82 -23.26 -26.11
C SER A 850 20.75 -23.26 -27.33
N GLU A 851 20.37 -22.57 -28.40
CA GLU A 851 21.20 -22.44 -29.61
C GLU A 851 22.38 -21.49 -29.44
N ASN A 852 22.18 -20.38 -28.72
CA ASN A 852 23.14 -19.28 -28.71
C ASN A 852 24.01 -19.23 -27.46
N ILE A 853 23.58 -19.79 -26.32
CA ILE A 853 24.28 -19.62 -25.03
C ILE A 853 24.68 -20.98 -24.44
N HIS A 854 23.71 -21.77 -24.02
CA HIS A 854 23.93 -23.07 -23.38
C HIS A 854 22.64 -23.88 -23.43
N ALA A 855 22.71 -25.20 -23.68
CA ALA A 855 21.52 -26.05 -23.72
C ALA A 855 20.71 -26.01 -22.41
N TYR A 856 19.38 -26.02 -22.52
CA TYR A 856 18.51 -26.14 -21.34
C TYR A 856 18.71 -27.50 -20.65
N ARG A 857 18.97 -27.48 -19.34
CA ARG A 857 19.30 -28.67 -18.54
C ARG A 857 18.07 -29.51 -18.12
N GLY A 858 16.88 -28.93 -18.15
CA GLY A 858 15.64 -29.62 -17.78
C GLY A 858 15.01 -30.36 -18.96
N LYS A 859 14.26 -31.44 -18.68
CA LYS A 859 13.36 -32.08 -19.67
C LYS A 859 11.94 -31.50 -19.66
N ARG A 860 11.65 -30.66 -18.67
CA ARG A 860 10.35 -30.03 -18.46
C ARG A 860 10.52 -28.60 -17.96
N LEU A 861 9.63 -27.71 -18.39
CA LEU A 861 9.47 -26.37 -17.85
C LEU A 861 7.98 -26.07 -17.74
N SER A 862 7.49 -25.77 -16.53
CA SER A 862 6.07 -25.48 -16.32
C SER A 862 5.87 -24.05 -15.82
N MET A 863 4.86 -23.36 -16.34
CA MET A 863 4.38 -22.08 -15.87
C MET A 863 3.00 -22.23 -15.23
N VAL A 864 2.77 -21.57 -14.09
CA VAL A 864 1.51 -21.64 -13.35
C VAL A 864 1.00 -20.22 -13.10
N ALA A 865 -0.26 -19.97 -13.44
CA ALA A 865 -0.97 -18.76 -13.08
C ALA A 865 -1.18 -18.69 -11.56
N THR A 866 -0.91 -17.52 -10.98
CA THR A 866 -1.02 -17.28 -9.54
C THR A 866 -2.04 -16.18 -9.21
N PRO A 867 -2.66 -16.19 -8.01
CA PRO A 867 -3.54 -15.11 -7.58
C PRO A 867 -2.79 -13.78 -7.48
N ASN A 868 -3.51 -12.67 -7.29
CA ASN A 868 -2.91 -11.33 -7.26
C ASN A 868 -2.24 -11.01 -5.91
N ILE A 869 -1.26 -11.84 -5.50
CA ILE A 869 -0.51 -11.74 -4.24
C ILE A 869 0.98 -11.76 -4.53
N GLY A 870 1.71 -10.78 -4.00
CA GLY A 870 3.17 -10.72 -4.12
C GLY A 870 3.63 -10.18 -5.46
N SER A 871 4.73 -10.72 -6.00
CA SER A 871 5.34 -10.28 -7.25
C SER A 871 4.50 -10.64 -8.48
N THR A 872 4.72 -9.91 -9.58
CA THR A 872 4.03 -10.16 -10.86
C THR A 872 4.52 -11.41 -11.59
N GLY A 873 5.74 -11.84 -11.27
CA GLY A 873 6.40 -13.03 -11.79
C GLY A 873 7.40 -13.57 -10.76
N TYR A 874 7.69 -14.86 -10.84
CA TYR A 874 8.69 -15.52 -10.00
C TYR A 874 9.17 -16.81 -10.66
N ALA A 875 10.46 -16.91 -10.97
CA ALA A 875 11.07 -18.09 -11.55
C ALA A 875 11.74 -18.98 -10.49
N LEU A 876 11.30 -20.23 -10.40
CA LEU A 876 11.95 -21.34 -9.69
C LEU A 876 12.67 -22.24 -10.72
N PRO A 877 13.57 -23.15 -10.31
CA PRO A 877 14.13 -24.10 -11.24
C PRO A 877 13.01 -24.92 -11.88
N GLN A 878 12.93 -24.97 -13.21
CA GLN A 878 11.95 -25.74 -13.99
C GLN A 878 10.46 -25.39 -13.74
N LEU A 879 10.15 -24.39 -12.91
CA LEU A 879 8.81 -23.94 -12.55
C LEU A 879 8.76 -22.41 -12.55
N MET A 880 7.74 -21.82 -13.16
CA MET A 880 7.57 -20.37 -13.21
C MET A 880 6.18 -20.00 -12.73
N LEU A 881 6.07 -18.91 -12.01
CA LEU A 881 4.82 -18.37 -11.51
C LEU A 881 4.61 -17.02 -12.17
N ILE A 882 3.43 -16.79 -12.76
CA ILE A 882 3.05 -15.48 -13.28
C ILE A 882 1.69 -15.10 -12.69
N ASN A 883 1.58 -13.85 -12.26
CA ASN A 883 0.35 -13.29 -11.72
C ASN A 883 -0.78 -13.30 -12.77
N HIS A 884 -1.94 -13.83 -12.40
CA HIS A 884 -3.09 -14.02 -13.28
C HIS A 884 -3.60 -12.72 -13.91
N LYS A 885 -3.54 -11.59 -13.19
CA LYS A 885 -4.00 -10.29 -13.70
C LYS A 885 -3.19 -9.86 -14.93
N VAL A 886 -1.85 -9.89 -14.82
CA VAL A 886 -0.96 -9.35 -15.87
C VAL A 886 -0.50 -10.40 -16.88
N GLY A 887 -0.45 -11.68 -16.51
CA GLY A 887 0.03 -12.75 -17.39
C GLY A 887 -1.04 -13.51 -18.16
N PHE A 888 -2.31 -13.45 -17.74
CA PHE A 888 -3.37 -14.31 -18.27
C PHE A 888 -4.67 -13.58 -18.63
N ARG A 889 -5.01 -12.52 -17.90
CA ARG A 889 -6.18 -11.67 -18.17
C ARG A 889 -5.88 -10.46 -19.05
N ALA A 890 -4.71 -9.88 -18.90
CA ALA A 890 -4.32 -8.70 -19.65
C ALA A 890 -4.16 -9.00 -21.14
N PHE A 891 -4.31 -7.97 -21.97
CA PHE A 891 -4.00 -7.99 -23.39
C PHE A 891 -3.35 -6.64 -23.77
N PRO A 892 -2.57 -6.59 -24.87
CA PRO A 892 -1.90 -5.35 -25.27
C PRO A 892 -2.90 -4.23 -25.56
N ALA A 893 -2.56 -3.00 -25.15
CA ALA A 893 -3.28 -1.81 -25.59
C ALA A 893 -3.15 -1.63 -27.12
N GLU A 894 -4.06 -0.86 -27.74
CA GLU A 894 -4.08 -0.67 -29.20
C GLU A 894 -2.76 -0.09 -29.75
N ASP A 895 -2.09 0.76 -28.96
CA ASP A 895 -0.83 1.43 -29.29
C ASP A 895 0.41 0.77 -28.64
N ALA A 896 0.26 -0.42 -28.04
CA ALA A 896 1.33 -1.05 -27.25
C ALA A 896 2.56 -1.45 -28.08
N GLY A 897 2.38 -1.79 -29.36
CA GLY A 897 3.45 -2.28 -30.26
C GLY A 897 3.95 -3.70 -29.98
N PHE A 898 3.74 -4.23 -28.77
CA PHE A 898 4.08 -5.61 -28.38
C PHE A 898 3.15 -6.11 -27.25
N ASP A 899 3.17 -7.42 -26.99
CA ASP A 899 2.40 -8.04 -25.92
C ASP A 899 3.22 -8.15 -24.61
N GLN A 900 2.75 -7.51 -23.54
CA GLN A 900 3.40 -7.57 -22.22
C GLN A 900 3.43 -8.98 -21.64
N ARG A 901 2.44 -9.84 -21.96
CA ARG A 901 2.41 -11.24 -21.52
C ARG A 901 3.60 -12.00 -22.10
N TYR A 902 3.84 -11.82 -23.41
CA TYR A 902 4.98 -12.42 -24.10
C TYR A 902 6.30 -11.94 -23.48
N ARG A 903 6.48 -10.62 -23.32
CA ARG A 903 7.68 -10.03 -22.72
C ARG A 903 7.97 -10.59 -21.32
N ARG A 904 6.94 -10.67 -20.48
CA ARG A 904 7.07 -11.18 -19.11
C ARG A 904 7.42 -12.65 -19.09
N ALA A 905 6.78 -13.46 -19.93
CA ALA A 905 7.09 -14.88 -20.05
C ALA A 905 8.53 -15.11 -20.57
N VAL A 906 9.05 -14.26 -21.48
CA VAL A 906 10.47 -14.26 -21.87
C VAL A 906 11.37 -14.02 -20.65
N HIS A 907 11.10 -12.97 -19.88
CA HIS A 907 11.88 -12.62 -18.67
C HIS A 907 11.95 -13.78 -17.68
N GLU A 908 10.80 -14.34 -17.30
CA GLU A 908 10.75 -15.47 -16.36
C GLU A 908 11.44 -16.73 -16.91
N THR A 909 11.36 -16.96 -18.23
CA THR A 909 12.04 -18.09 -18.88
C THR A 909 13.56 -17.89 -18.90
N ALA A 910 14.03 -16.67 -19.12
CA ALA A 910 15.46 -16.33 -19.11
C ALA A 910 16.10 -16.60 -17.74
N HIS A 911 15.37 -16.46 -16.64
CA HIS A 911 15.86 -16.82 -15.31
C HIS A 911 16.22 -18.30 -15.16
N GLN A 912 15.78 -19.20 -16.04
CA GLN A 912 16.27 -20.59 -16.01
C GLN A 912 17.79 -20.69 -16.26
N TRP A 913 18.35 -19.76 -17.05
CA TRP A 913 19.78 -19.62 -17.29
C TRP A 913 20.41 -18.66 -16.28
N PHE A 914 19.87 -17.46 -16.20
CA PHE A 914 20.46 -16.36 -15.46
C PHE A 914 20.24 -16.44 -13.95
N GLY A 915 19.09 -16.98 -13.51
CA GLY A 915 18.76 -17.18 -12.10
C GLY A 915 19.25 -18.50 -11.54
N HIS A 916 19.09 -19.60 -12.29
CA HIS A 916 19.29 -20.95 -11.78
C HIS A 916 20.53 -21.66 -12.30
N ASP A 917 21.15 -21.17 -13.39
CA ASP A 917 22.41 -21.71 -13.87
C ASP A 917 23.62 -20.88 -13.43
N ILE A 918 23.80 -19.66 -13.98
CA ILE A 918 25.03 -18.88 -13.82
C ILE A 918 24.99 -17.84 -12.69
N GLY A 919 23.82 -17.23 -12.41
CA GLY A 919 23.65 -16.21 -11.37
C GLY A 919 23.30 -16.77 -9.99
N ASN A 920 23.30 -18.09 -9.83
CA ASN A 920 23.19 -18.79 -8.56
C ASN A 920 24.59 -18.91 -7.92
N GLY A 921 24.75 -18.52 -6.66
CA GLY A 921 25.91 -18.91 -5.84
C GLY A 921 26.75 -17.76 -5.29
N VAL A 922 26.49 -16.52 -5.70
CA VAL A 922 27.06 -15.30 -5.07
C VAL A 922 25.90 -14.42 -4.60
N LEU A 923 25.59 -14.47 -3.30
CA LEU A 923 24.42 -13.80 -2.73
C LEU A 923 24.45 -12.28 -2.89
N GLU A 924 25.62 -11.67 -2.82
CA GLU A 924 25.79 -10.20 -2.85
C GLU A 924 25.88 -9.62 -4.28
N ASP A 925 25.99 -10.47 -5.30
CA ASP A 925 26.22 -10.09 -6.71
C ASP A 925 25.22 -10.75 -7.69
N GLY A 926 24.10 -11.27 -7.17
CA GLY A 926 23.10 -11.93 -8.00
C GLY A 926 22.27 -10.96 -8.85
N ALA A 927 22.04 -9.73 -8.37
CA ALA A 927 21.10 -8.79 -8.97
C ALA A 927 21.30 -8.56 -10.48
N PHE A 928 22.52 -8.22 -10.89
CA PHE A 928 22.85 -7.91 -12.27
C PHE A 928 22.74 -9.15 -13.17
N LEU A 929 23.33 -10.27 -12.74
CA LEU A 929 23.32 -11.50 -13.53
C LEU A 929 21.92 -12.08 -13.64
N ILE A 930 21.07 -11.97 -12.61
CA ILE A 930 19.73 -12.55 -12.58
C ILE A 930 18.72 -11.66 -13.33
N GLU A 931 18.66 -10.37 -12.98
CA GLU A 931 17.59 -9.46 -13.47
C GLU A 931 18.02 -8.69 -14.72
N SER A 932 19.19 -8.05 -14.70
CA SER A 932 19.61 -7.18 -15.81
C SER A 932 19.88 -7.99 -17.08
N MET A 933 20.42 -9.19 -16.97
CA MET A 933 20.61 -10.07 -18.14
C MET A 933 19.30 -10.59 -18.72
N ALA A 934 18.27 -10.82 -17.90
CA ALA A 934 16.95 -11.18 -18.42
C ALA A 934 16.35 -10.05 -19.27
N LYS A 935 16.68 -8.78 -18.96
CA LYS A 935 16.31 -7.61 -19.78
C LYS A 935 17.02 -7.56 -21.13
N TYR A 936 18.27 -8.01 -21.21
CA TYR A 936 18.94 -8.21 -22.50
C TYR A 936 18.16 -9.21 -23.37
N VAL A 937 17.74 -10.34 -22.80
CA VAL A 937 16.94 -11.34 -23.52
C VAL A 937 15.58 -10.78 -23.95
N GLU A 938 14.91 -9.98 -23.11
CA GLU A 938 13.68 -9.29 -23.51
C GLU A 938 13.88 -8.45 -24.78
N LEU A 939 14.94 -7.64 -24.85
CA LEU A 939 15.24 -6.80 -26.01
C LEU A 939 15.40 -7.64 -27.29
N VAL A 940 16.19 -8.71 -27.22
CA VAL A 940 16.45 -9.59 -28.37
C VAL A 940 15.17 -10.28 -28.82
N MET A 941 14.37 -10.83 -27.89
CA MET A 941 13.14 -11.57 -28.23
C MET A 941 12.05 -10.64 -28.76
N ILE A 942 11.88 -9.45 -28.18
CA ILE A 942 10.90 -8.48 -28.66
C ILE A 942 11.26 -7.98 -30.05
N GLU A 943 12.54 -7.67 -30.31
CA GLU A 943 12.98 -7.26 -31.63
C GLU A 943 12.81 -8.36 -32.69
N LYS A 944 13.20 -9.60 -32.38
CA LYS A 944 13.04 -10.74 -33.31
C LYS A 944 11.58 -10.98 -33.68
N ARG A 945 10.67 -10.82 -32.72
CA ARG A 945 9.26 -11.18 -32.87
C ARG A 945 8.39 -10.05 -33.42
N TYR A 946 8.55 -8.85 -32.88
CA TYR A 946 7.71 -7.68 -33.18
C TYR A 946 8.45 -6.59 -33.97
N GLY A 947 9.75 -6.78 -34.23
CA GLY A 947 10.58 -5.85 -34.98
C GLY A 947 11.17 -4.72 -34.13
N LYS A 948 12.05 -3.94 -34.77
CA LYS A 948 12.79 -2.85 -34.12
C LYS A 948 11.89 -1.80 -33.47
N ALA A 949 10.77 -1.44 -34.10
CA ALA A 949 9.85 -0.44 -33.56
C ALA A 949 9.26 -0.83 -32.20
N ALA A 950 8.92 -2.11 -32.01
CA ALA A 950 8.43 -2.62 -30.74
C ALA A 950 9.52 -2.64 -29.65
N LYS A 951 10.76 -2.97 -30.03
CA LYS A 951 11.92 -2.89 -29.15
C LYS A 951 12.18 -1.45 -28.71
N ASP A 952 12.13 -0.49 -29.64
CA ASP A 952 12.29 0.93 -29.34
C ASP A 952 11.17 1.45 -28.42
N ALA A 953 9.92 0.97 -28.60
CA ALA A 953 8.82 1.26 -27.69
C ALA A 953 9.04 0.71 -26.27
N LEU A 954 9.64 -0.49 -26.13
CA LEU A 954 10.04 -1.04 -24.84
C LEU A 954 11.13 -0.18 -24.17
N VAL A 955 12.13 0.26 -24.92
CA VAL A 955 13.22 1.12 -24.42
C VAL A 955 12.65 2.46 -23.93
N ASP A 956 11.76 3.11 -24.70
CA ASP A 956 11.11 4.35 -24.29
C ASP A 956 10.25 4.18 -23.03
N TYR A 957 9.51 3.07 -22.94
CA TYR A 957 8.74 2.73 -21.75
C TYR A 957 9.64 2.58 -20.51
N GLU A 958 10.71 1.78 -20.59
CA GLU A 958 11.63 1.58 -19.49
C GLU A 958 12.40 2.88 -19.19
N TYR A 959 12.69 3.73 -20.17
CA TYR A 959 13.28 5.05 -19.93
C TYR A 959 12.38 5.96 -19.10
N ARG A 960 11.08 6.05 -19.43
CA ARG A 960 10.11 6.81 -18.63
C ARG A 960 10.00 6.24 -17.21
N ARG A 961 10.00 4.91 -17.07
CA ARG A 961 10.00 4.24 -15.77
C ARG A 961 11.28 4.52 -14.96
N TYR A 962 12.43 4.53 -15.60
CA TYR A 962 13.73 4.88 -14.99
C TYR A 962 13.71 6.30 -14.46
N GLN A 963 13.27 7.29 -15.27
CA GLN A 963 13.17 8.68 -14.84
C GLN A 963 12.23 8.86 -13.65
N MET A 964 11.06 8.20 -13.66
CA MET A 964 10.13 8.23 -12.53
C MET A 964 10.70 7.56 -11.29
N GLY A 965 11.39 6.42 -11.46
CA GLY A 965 12.07 5.71 -10.38
C GLY A 965 13.17 6.57 -9.76
N ARG A 966 14.03 7.17 -10.58
CA ARG A 966 15.10 8.05 -10.15
C ARG A 966 14.58 9.32 -9.46
N ALA A 967 13.52 9.94 -9.97
CA ALA A 967 12.90 11.11 -9.35
C ALA A 967 12.24 10.83 -7.99
N ARG A 968 11.89 9.55 -7.73
CA ARG A 968 11.31 9.10 -6.45
C ARG A 968 12.36 8.46 -5.53
N SER A 969 13.48 7.99 -6.08
CA SER A 969 14.53 7.35 -5.31
C SER A 969 15.25 8.36 -4.43
N LYS A 970 15.57 7.89 -3.23
CA LYS A 970 16.32 8.63 -2.23
C LYS A 970 17.77 8.15 -2.16
N GLN A 971 18.18 7.19 -3.00
CA GLN A 971 19.52 6.62 -3.00
C GLN A 971 20.46 7.36 -3.97
N PRO A 972 21.77 7.46 -3.67
CA PRO A 972 22.75 7.94 -4.64
C PRO A 972 22.76 7.01 -5.86
N THR A 973 23.21 7.50 -7.02
CA THR A 973 23.39 6.60 -8.15
C THR A 973 24.63 5.73 -7.93
N GLU A 974 24.50 4.44 -8.24
CA GLU A 974 25.62 3.50 -8.21
C GLU A 974 25.95 2.97 -9.61
N ALA A 975 27.07 2.26 -9.73
CA ALA A 975 27.35 1.43 -10.89
C ALA A 975 26.19 0.45 -11.14
N LEU A 976 25.86 0.15 -12.40
CA LEU A 976 24.75 -0.76 -12.71
C LEU A 976 24.96 -2.14 -12.07
N VAL A 977 26.20 -2.63 -12.06
CA VAL A 977 26.55 -3.92 -11.43
C VAL A 977 26.38 -3.91 -9.90
N ASN A 978 26.42 -2.74 -9.25
CA ASN A 978 26.19 -2.62 -7.81
C ASN A 978 24.72 -2.39 -7.47
N ALA A 979 23.96 -1.81 -8.41
CA ALA A 979 22.66 -1.24 -8.12
C ALA A 979 21.62 -2.33 -7.79
N THR A 980 20.93 -2.15 -6.65
CA THR A 980 19.88 -3.07 -6.19
C THR A 980 18.46 -2.53 -6.32
N ASP A 981 18.30 -1.27 -6.71
CA ASP A 981 16.99 -0.66 -6.92
C ASP A 981 16.31 -1.23 -8.18
N SER A 982 15.00 -1.49 -8.11
CA SER A 982 14.25 -2.11 -9.22
C SER A 982 14.29 -1.27 -10.52
N PHE A 983 14.31 0.06 -10.45
CA PHE A 983 14.42 0.87 -11.67
C PHE A 983 15.81 0.80 -12.31
N ASP A 984 16.87 0.47 -11.55
CA ASP A 984 18.20 0.25 -12.11
C ASP A 984 18.30 -1.16 -12.72
N GLN A 985 17.96 -2.19 -11.94
CA GLN A 985 18.08 -3.59 -12.33
C GLN A 985 17.27 -3.95 -13.58
N TYR A 986 16.10 -3.32 -13.75
CA TYR A 986 15.20 -3.59 -14.88
C TYR A 986 15.27 -2.48 -15.93
N SER A 987 14.98 -1.23 -15.54
CA SER A 987 14.79 -0.16 -16.52
C SER A 987 16.11 0.39 -17.05
N ARG A 988 17.05 0.76 -16.16
CA ARG A 988 18.40 1.20 -16.57
C ARG A 988 19.14 0.11 -17.32
N ALA A 989 19.04 -1.15 -16.88
CA ALA A 989 19.60 -2.28 -17.58
C ALA A 989 19.09 -2.39 -19.03
N THR A 990 17.79 -2.17 -19.27
CA THR A 990 17.22 -2.19 -20.63
C THR A 990 17.87 -1.12 -21.51
N ILE A 991 18.01 0.10 -21.00
CA ILE A 991 18.63 1.23 -21.73
C ILE A 991 20.10 0.92 -22.03
N VAL A 992 20.83 0.44 -21.02
CA VAL A 992 22.26 0.11 -21.14
C VAL A 992 22.48 -1.01 -22.15
N PHE A 993 21.69 -2.08 -22.11
CA PHE A 993 21.81 -3.18 -23.07
C PHE A 993 21.39 -2.78 -24.48
N ASP A 994 20.39 -1.91 -24.67
CA ASP A 994 20.07 -1.37 -25.99
C ASP A 994 21.26 -0.61 -26.59
N LYS A 995 21.95 0.21 -25.78
CA LYS A 995 23.18 0.89 -26.20
C LYS A 995 24.35 -0.04 -26.46
N LEU A 996 24.58 -1.03 -25.60
CA LEU A 996 25.61 -2.04 -25.85
C LEU A 996 25.35 -2.82 -27.15
N ARG A 997 24.09 -3.13 -27.47
CA ARG A 997 23.71 -3.79 -28.73
C ARG A 997 23.94 -2.89 -29.94
N GLU A 998 23.60 -1.61 -29.85
CA GLU A 998 23.84 -0.63 -30.92
C GLU A 998 25.34 -0.46 -31.20
N MET A 999 26.17 -0.48 -30.16
CA MET A 999 27.61 -0.27 -30.25
C MET A 999 28.39 -1.52 -30.68
N LEU A 1000 28.11 -2.66 -30.05
CA LEU A 1000 28.93 -3.88 -30.16
C LEU A 1000 28.32 -4.94 -31.07
N GLY A 1001 27.00 -4.89 -31.28
CA GLY A 1001 26.23 -5.97 -31.91
C GLY A 1001 26.01 -7.18 -30.97
N ASP A 1002 25.00 -7.99 -31.31
CA ASP A 1002 24.64 -9.17 -30.50
C ASP A 1002 25.72 -10.27 -30.53
N GLU A 1003 26.51 -10.39 -31.60
CA GLU A 1003 27.54 -11.43 -31.73
C GLU A 1003 28.63 -11.33 -30.64
N VAL A 1004 29.08 -10.11 -30.33
CA VAL A 1004 30.08 -9.87 -29.28
C VAL A 1004 29.51 -10.20 -27.90
N ILE A 1005 28.27 -9.80 -27.62
CA ILE A 1005 27.60 -10.05 -26.34
C ILE A 1005 27.34 -11.55 -26.16
N VAL A 1006 26.75 -12.21 -27.16
CA VAL A 1006 26.46 -13.65 -27.15
C VAL A 1006 27.74 -14.45 -26.97
N SER A 1007 28.80 -14.14 -27.72
CA SER A 1007 30.06 -14.87 -27.56
C SER A 1007 30.71 -14.62 -26.19
N SER A 1008 30.50 -13.46 -25.57
CA SER A 1008 30.95 -13.17 -24.19
C SER A 1008 30.20 -14.02 -23.17
N LEU A 1009 28.88 -14.17 -23.35
CA LEU A 1009 28.07 -15.06 -22.52
C LEU A 1009 28.48 -16.52 -22.71
N GLN A 1010 28.70 -17.00 -23.94
CA GLN A 1010 29.20 -18.37 -24.17
C GLN A 1010 30.49 -18.65 -23.40
N GLN A 1011 31.43 -17.70 -23.42
CA GLN A 1011 32.69 -17.81 -22.67
C GLN A 1011 32.45 -17.78 -21.15
N LEU A 1012 31.52 -16.96 -20.67
CA LEU A 1012 31.13 -16.93 -19.26
C LEU A 1012 30.61 -18.30 -18.80
N TRP A 1013 29.74 -18.94 -19.59
CA TRP A 1013 29.24 -20.29 -19.31
C TRP A 1013 30.34 -21.35 -19.35
N GLN A 1014 31.30 -21.25 -20.29
CA GLN A 1014 32.44 -22.17 -20.35
C GLN A 1014 33.32 -22.10 -19.11
N GLN A 1015 33.51 -20.90 -18.54
CA GLN A 1015 34.38 -20.66 -17.40
C GLN A 1015 33.70 -20.87 -16.03
N HIS A 1016 32.39 -20.59 -15.95
CA HIS A 1016 31.67 -20.52 -14.68
C HIS A 1016 30.47 -21.45 -14.57
N GLY A 1017 30.05 -22.10 -15.65
CA GLY A 1017 28.97 -23.08 -15.63
C GLY A 1017 29.28 -24.19 -14.63
N TYR A 1018 28.30 -24.57 -13.81
CA TYR A 1018 28.44 -25.68 -12.85
C TYR A 1018 29.04 -26.91 -13.54
N PRO A 1019 30.06 -27.59 -12.95
CA PRO A 1019 30.50 -27.49 -11.55
C PRO A 1019 31.67 -26.51 -11.28
N GLN A 1020 32.00 -25.59 -12.20
CA GLN A 1020 33.04 -24.58 -11.99
C GLN A 1020 32.64 -23.55 -10.91
N ARG A 1021 33.50 -22.55 -10.62
CA ARG A 1021 33.13 -21.48 -9.68
C ARG A 1021 31.95 -20.66 -10.22
N PRO A 1022 30.98 -20.24 -9.39
CA PRO A 1022 29.93 -19.32 -9.80
C PRO A 1022 30.50 -18.02 -10.41
N ALA A 1023 29.74 -17.45 -11.36
CA ALA A 1023 30.10 -16.19 -11.99
C ALA A 1023 29.78 -15.00 -11.09
N THR A 1024 30.56 -13.92 -11.27
CA THR A 1024 30.27 -12.57 -10.77
C THR A 1024 29.85 -11.66 -11.92
N SER A 1025 29.15 -10.57 -11.62
CA SER A 1025 28.85 -9.52 -12.61
C SER A 1025 30.13 -8.99 -13.26
N MET A 1026 31.21 -8.87 -12.49
CA MET A 1026 32.52 -8.43 -12.98
C MET A 1026 33.19 -9.45 -13.91
N ASP A 1027 32.91 -10.74 -13.79
CA ASP A 1027 33.42 -11.74 -14.75
C ASP A 1027 32.85 -11.48 -16.16
N PHE A 1028 31.55 -11.18 -16.26
CA PHE A 1028 30.94 -10.77 -17.52
C PHE A 1028 31.57 -9.47 -18.05
N VAL A 1029 31.73 -8.45 -17.21
CA VAL A 1029 32.31 -7.15 -17.62
C VAL A 1029 33.73 -7.34 -18.17
N ARG A 1030 34.57 -8.16 -17.50
CA ARG A 1030 35.94 -8.43 -17.96
C ARG A 1030 35.96 -9.17 -19.30
N ILE A 1031 35.17 -10.24 -19.43
CA ILE A 1031 35.08 -11.01 -20.69
C ILE A 1031 34.62 -10.10 -21.84
N LEU A 1032 33.62 -9.24 -21.60
CA LEU A 1032 33.13 -8.30 -22.61
C LEU A 1032 34.21 -7.30 -23.03
N LYS A 1033 34.97 -6.73 -22.07
CA LYS A 1033 36.09 -5.81 -22.35
C LYS A 1033 37.24 -6.47 -23.11
N ASP A 1034 37.48 -7.76 -22.89
CA ASP A 1034 38.54 -8.51 -23.56
C ASP A 1034 38.24 -8.76 -25.05
N LYS A 1035 36.96 -8.74 -25.45
CA LYS A 1035 36.53 -8.99 -26.83
C LYS A 1035 36.40 -7.75 -27.71
N VAL A 1036 36.57 -6.56 -27.15
CA VAL A 1036 36.41 -5.29 -27.88
C VAL A 1036 37.72 -4.50 -27.99
N GLN A 1037 37.75 -3.51 -28.88
CA GLN A 1037 38.89 -2.61 -29.04
C GLN A 1037 38.96 -1.60 -27.89
N ASP A 1038 40.13 -0.99 -27.68
CA ASP A 1038 40.36 -0.06 -26.56
C ASP A 1038 39.38 1.13 -26.53
N GLN A 1039 38.95 1.61 -27.70
CA GLN A 1039 37.97 2.71 -27.82
C GLN A 1039 36.59 2.37 -27.22
N ASP A 1040 36.18 1.10 -27.26
CA ASP A 1040 34.87 0.64 -26.79
C ASP A 1040 34.91 0.25 -25.29
N ARG A 1041 36.10 -0.03 -24.75
CA ARG A 1041 36.31 -0.39 -23.33
C ARG A 1041 35.86 0.73 -22.38
N ASP A 1042 36.19 1.97 -22.72
CA ASP A 1042 35.79 3.14 -21.93
C ASP A 1042 34.27 3.33 -21.90
N ALA A 1043 33.59 3.01 -23.00
CA ALA A 1043 32.14 3.08 -23.07
C ALA A 1043 31.47 1.97 -22.25
N ILE A 1044 31.96 0.73 -22.33
CA ILE A 1044 31.48 -0.38 -21.48
C ILE A 1044 31.65 -0.02 -20.00
N GLU A 1045 32.79 0.55 -19.63
CA GLU A 1045 33.08 0.97 -18.26
C GLU A 1045 32.12 2.06 -17.79
N LYS A 1046 31.84 3.07 -18.62
CA LYS A 1046 30.83 4.09 -18.30
C LYS A 1046 29.42 3.53 -18.17
N LEU A 1047 29.02 2.60 -19.04
CA LEU A 1047 27.65 2.06 -19.03
C LEU A 1047 27.40 1.08 -17.86
N LEU A 1048 28.34 0.18 -17.58
CA LEU A 1048 28.18 -0.88 -16.58
C LEU A 1048 28.75 -0.49 -15.20
N LEU A 1049 29.85 0.27 -15.17
CA LEU A 1049 30.56 0.65 -13.93
C LEU A 1049 30.38 2.12 -13.57
N GLY A 1050 29.89 2.95 -14.48
CA GLY A 1050 29.60 4.37 -14.22
C GLY A 1050 28.32 4.57 -13.40
N THR A 1051 28.23 5.73 -12.74
CA THR A 1051 27.10 6.10 -11.87
C THR A 1051 26.04 6.94 -12.59
N ASP A 1052 26.19 7.22 -13.88
CA ASP A 1052 25.24 8.05 -14.60
C ASP A 1052 25.04 7.54 -16.03
N VAL A 1053 23.82 7.67 -16.51
CA VAL A 1053 23.42 7.34 -17.89
C VAL A 1053 22.94 8.58 -18.65
N ARG A 1054 22.88 9.76 -18.01
CA ARG A 1054 22.38 11.01 -18.62
C ARG A 1054 23.13 11.43 -19.87
N ASP A 1055 24.44 11.21 -19.94
CA ASP A 1055 25.24 11.57 -21.12
C ASP A 1055 24.91 10.70 -22.36
N TRP A 1056 24.12 9.64 -22.18
CA TRP A 1056 23.79 8.62 -23.20
C TRP A 1056 22.31 8.57 -23.55
N LEU A 1057 21.50 9.42 -22.90
CA LEU A 1057 20.06 9.58 -23.01
C LEU A 1057 19.74 10.90 -23.71
#